data_AF-A0A1C7MII3-F1
#
_entry.id   AF-A0A1C7MII3-F1
#
_cell.length_a   1.000
_cell.length_b   1.000
_cell.length_c   1.000
_cell.angle_alpha   90.00
_cell.angle_beta   90.00
_cell.angle_gamma   90.00
#
_symmetry.space_group_name_H-M   'P 1'
#
loop_
_entity.id
_entity.type
_entity.pdbx_description
1 polymer ?
#
loop_
_entity_poly.entity_id
_entity_poly.type
_entity_poly.pdbx_seq_one_letter_code
_entity_poly.pdbx_strand_id
1 'polypeptide(L)'
;MINTKADFVLGVPAFIEQWARDAEKVAHMKKMRGVIYGGSQLSKEVGDRLAAQGVNLHTCYGATEVGVMNVYLPKCGGDWDYFRFSELYRPVLLPFPDGQYELIITSHEIHTPSVINTKVGGRDGYNTNDLLVPHPTKPDMWKILGRADDQIMLSNGEKTNPGPLENILCQDPHIHSTIMFGRGRFQNGVLIDPKKEFAFDPKDTTRLQQFRNMIWPTVERMNEYAPQHSRLFKEMILVSSPDKPFVYTAKNTPRRQVIIAEYDKEIDALYDAVEQTSQRDVSGPPSWEHADVLEFVRKAVTNVMGHTVADDADIFQYGCDSLQATWIRNAVLRALRDSVPETAKRMPVNFVFEAPSIAGIAGSVCTAVGSSSGLQADDSSKAEELRRMVYKYTAQFPARPSSLRPHEGKDVVLVTGTTGGFGCDILAHLLQNETVARVYAVNRPGEDVLGRQTKTFMERGHDVGLLVAPKFRLVEGDLSVPGAHIEPALFNEIRNTVTHIIHNAWRVDFTLALVSFESNIRATRNLVDLALSSPSLAPPRLLFMSSIGILQNPTFSGPAPEEPLDDPAIAIRSGYPESKWVAERVLLAAGQQTELQPIIVRLGGVCGDRTGHWNEKEYIPSLIKSALFLQCLPDAPGDVSWLPAYRASKALTEMRNSPYSILHLVHPNPVPWSSIIKMIAEDLSVPVVPYEEWLSALKNSLQEGLEVEQMQENPALRLLDFYGTVVIDEDKEPLGSLDCRRKRRWKLHRL
;
A
#
# COMPACT_ATOMS: atom_id res chain seq x y z
N MET A 1 9.10 -42.62 -11.85
CA MET A 1 7.68 -42.27 -11.94
C MET A 1 7.06 -42.82 -13.23
N ILE A 2 7.41 -42.34 -14.43
CA ILE A 2 6.76 -42.75 -15.70
C ILE A 2 6.74 -44.28 -15.94
N ASN A 3 7.85 -44.98 -15.69
CA ASN A 3 7.95 -46.42 -15.98
C ASN A 3 7.07 -47.31 -15.09
N THR A 4 6.60 -46.82 -13.93
CA THR A 4 5.84 -47.65 -12.98
C THR A 4 4.38 -47.82 -13.35
N LYS A 5 3.85 -47.00 -14.28
CA LYS A 5 2.43 -47.00 -14.70
C LYS A 5 1.45 -46.92 -13.50
N ALA A 6 1.84 -46.23 -12.44
CA ALA A 6 1.02 -46.12 -11.24
C ALA A 6 -0.17 -45.17 -11.46
N ASP A 7 -1.33 -45.50 -10.89
CA ASP A 7 -2.51 -44.62 -10.92
C ASP A 7 -2.44 -43.51 -9.87
N PHE A 8 -1.72 -43.75 -8.76
CA PHE A 8 -1.48 -42.79 -7.69
C PHE A 8 0.02 -42.70 -7.40
N VAL A 9 0.49 -41.50 -7.05
CA VAL A 9 1.84 -41.28 -6.52
C VAL A 9 1.74 -40.41 -5.28
N LEU A 10 2.44 -40.81 -4.21
CA LEU A 10 2.66 -39.99 -3.03
C LEU A 10 4.10 -39.46 -3.07
N GLY A 11 4.27 -38.15 -2.96
CA GLY A 11 5.59 -37.53 -2.96
C GLY A 11 5.67 -36.34 -2.00
N VAL A 12 6.87 -36.01 -1.52
CA VAL A 12 7.09 -34.71 -0.86
C VAL A 12 7.02 -33.60 -1.92
N PRO A 13 6.55 -32.40 -1.56
CA PRO A 13 6.39 -31.29 -2.50
C PRO A 13 7.61 -30.99 -3.39
N ALA A 14 8.82 -31.05 -2.84
CA ALA A 14 10.06 -30.79 -3.59
C ALA A 14 10.19 -31.67 -4.85
N PHE A 15 9.79 -32.94 -4.79
CA PHE A 15 9.84 -33.82 -5.98
C PHE A 15 8.75 -33.47 -6.98
N ILE A 16 7.55 -33.10 -6.52
CA ILE A 16 6.44 -32.73 -7.40
C ILE A 16 6.77 -31.42 -8.12
N GLU A 17 7.37 -30.45 -7.42
CA GLU A 17 7.85 -29.20 -7.99
C GLU A 17 8.96 -29.43 -9.02
N GLN A 18 9.86 -30.37 -8.74
CA GLN A 18 10.87 -30.78 -9.72
C GLN A 18 10.23 -31.43 -10.95
N TRP A 19 9.24 -32.31 -10.77
CA TRP A 19 8.54 -32.96 -11.87
C TRP A 19 7.68 -31.99 -12.68
N ALA A 20 7.15 -30.95 -12.05
CA ALA A 20 6.37 -29.90 -12.68
C ALA A 20 7.17 -29.08 -13.71
N ARG A 21 8.51 -29.14 -13.66
CA ARG A 21 9.40 -28.48 -14.64
C ARG A 21 9.61 -29.30 -15.91
N ASP A 22 9.14 -30.54 -15.95
CA ASP A 22 9.30 -31.46 -17.07
C ASP A 22 7.95 -31.76 -17.72
N ALA A 23 7.79 -31.35 -18.97
CA ALA A 23 6.53 -31.47 -19.70
C ALA A 23 6.08 -32.93 -19.88
N GLU A 24 7.00 -33.88 -20.02
CA GLU A 24 6.67 -35.31 -20.16
C GLU A 24 6.12 -35.87 -18.84
N LYS A 25 6.77 -35.52 -17.73
CA LYS A 25 6.31 -35.90 -16.38
C LYS A 25 4.94 -35.29 -16.08
N VAL A 26 4.73 -34.02 -16.44
CA VAL A 26 3.43 -33.35 -16.32
C VAL A 26 2.37 -34.07 -17.16
N ALA A 27 2.65 -34.39 -18.42
CA ALA A 27 1.73 -35.12 -19.29
C ALA A 27 1.36 -36.50 -18.72
N HIS A 28 2.29 -37.17 -18.02
CA HIS A 28 2.03 -38.40 -17.30
C HIS A 28 1.13 -38.16 -16.07
N MET A 29 1.45 -37.17 -15.24
CA MET A 29 0.66 -36.80 -14.05
C MET A 29 -0.80 -36.46 -14.39
N LYS A 30 -1.09 -35.88 -15.56
CA LYS A 30 -2.46 -35.63 -16.04
C LYS A 30 -3.28 -36.90 -16.27
N LYS A 31 -2.62 -38.03 -16.58
CA LYS A 31 -3.26 -39.33 -16.82
C LYS A 31 -3.47 -40.12 -15.52
N MET A 32 -2.78 -39.73 -14.44
CA MET A 32 -2.90 -40.38 -13.14
C MET A 32 -4.24 -40.03 -12.49
N ARG A 33 -4.74 -40.93 -11.64
CA ARG A 33 -5.94 -40.69 -10.83
C ARG A 33 -5.69 -39.67 -9.72
N GLY A 34 -4.47 -39.61 -9.18
CA GLY A 34 -4.11 -38.62 -8.17
C GLY A 34 -2.61 -38.50 -7.92
N VAL A 35 -2.15 -37.26 -7.76
CA VAL A 35 -0.81 -36.92 -7.28
C VAL A 35 -0.97 -36.39 -5.87
N ILE A 36 -0.55 -37.19 -4.90
CA ILE A 36 -0.70 -36.93 -3.47
C ILE A 36 0.59 -36.29 -2.95
N TYR A 37 0.47 -35.21 -2.18
CA TYR A 37 1.61 -34.58 -1.53
C TYR A 37 1.40 -34.42 -0.03
N GLY A 38 2.47 -34.49 0.75
CA GLY A 38 2.39 -34.35 2.20
C GLY A 38 3.75 -34.16 2.85
N GLY A 39 3.74 -33.83 4.13
CA GLY A 39 4.95 -33.57 4.93
C GLY A 39 5.46 -32.11 4.86
N SER A 40 5.04 -31.33 3.88
CA SER A 40 5.14 -29.87 3.82
C SER A 40 4.06 -29.32 2.89
N GLN A 41 3.90 -27.99 2.82
CA GLN A 41 3.06 -27.35 1.82
C GLN A 41 3.71 -27.44 0.43
N LEU A 42 2.88 -27.53 -0.61
CA LEU A 42 3.31 -27.40 -2.01
C LEU A 42 3.24 -25.94 -2.42
N SER A 43 4.22 -25.47 -3.22
CA SER A 43 4.20 -24.11 -3.76
C SER A 43 2.86 -23.81 -4.43
N LYS A 44 2.24 -22.69 -4.02
CA LYS A 44 0.93 -22.29 -4.52
C LYS A 44 0.92 -22.10 -6.03
N GLU A 45 1.92 -21.42 -6.57
CA GLU A 45 2.06 -21.21 -8.01
C GLU A 45 2.19 -22.53 -8.78
N VAL A 46 3.01 -23.45 -8.28
CA VAL A 46 3.21 -24.75 -8.93
C VAL A 46 1.94 -25.58 -8.87
N GLY A 47 1.28 -25.65 -7.72
CA GLY A 47 0.03 -26.38 -7.54
C GLY A 47 -1.10 -25.81 -8.40
N ASP A 48 -1.28 -24.48 -8.41
CA ASP A 48 -2.28 -23.79 -9.24
C ASP A 48 -2.04 -24.08 -10.72
N ARG A 49 -0.78 -24.02 -11.18
CA ARG A 49 -0.41 -24.33 -12.56
C ARG A 49 -0.68 -25.79 -12.93
N LEU A 50 -0.31 -26.74 -12.07
CA LEU A 50 -0.54 -28.17 -12.30
C LEU A 50 -2.04 -28.49 -12.32
N ALA A 51 -2.80 -27.92 -11.37
CA ALA A 51 -4.25 -28.06 -11.30
C ALA A 51 -4.94 -27.48 -12.54
N ALA A 52 -4.54 -26.28 -12.98
CA ALA A 52 -5.04 -25.65 -14.21
C ALA A 52 -4.72 -26.48 -15.46
N GLN A 53 -3.60 -27.21 -15.45
CA GLN A 53 -3.21 -28.13 -16.52
C GLN A 53 -3.96 -29.48 -16.48
N GLY A 54 -4.81 -29.70 -15.48
CA GLY A 54 -5.65 -30.89 -15.34
C GLY A 54 -5.05 -32.01 -14.48
N VAL A 55 -3.96 -31.77 -13.75
CA VAL A 55 -3.41 -32.73 -12.79
C VAL A 55 -4.28 -32.76 -11.54
N ASN A 56 -4.70 -33.95 -11.10
CA ASN A 56 -5.50 -34.10 -9.88
C ASN A 56 -4.59 -34.17 -8.65
N LEU A 57 -4.45 -33.05 -7.95
CA LEU A 57 -3.60 -32.94 -6.76
C LEU A 57 -4.39 -33.21 -5.48
N HIS A 58 -3.77 -33.93 -4.53
CA HIS A 58 -4.36 -34.18 -3.21
C HIS A 58 -3.38 -33.85 -2.08
N THR A 59 -3.83 -33.09 -1.09
CA THR A 59 -3.13 -32.99 0.19
C THR A 59 -3.23 -34.31 0.96
N CYS A 60 -2.13 -34.76 1.53
CA CYS A 60 -2.04 -35.79 2.57
C CYS A 60 -1.57 -35.12 3.85
N TYR A 61 -2.53 -34.85 4.73
CA TYR A 61 -2.33 -34.22 6.02
C TYR A 61 -2.36 -35.24 7.14
N GLY A 62 -1.31 -35.26 7.95
CA GLY A 62 -1.17 -36.18 9.06
C GLY A 62 0.08 -35.90 9.88
N ALA A 63 0.09 -36.41 11.11
CA ALA A 63 1.28 -36.45 11.96
C ALA A 63 1.53 -37.88 12.43
N THR A 64 2.75 -38.18 12.87
CA THR A 64 3.15 -39.52 13.32
C THR A 64 2.26 -39.98 14.48
N GLU A 65 1.86 -39.05 15.34
CA GLU A 65 1.12 -39.28 16.57
C GLU A 65 -0.36 -39.57 16.36
N VAL A 66 -0.92 -39.19 15.20
CA VAL A 66 -2.37 -39.26 14.93
C VAL A 66 -2.69 -40.05 13.65
N GLY A 67 -1.74 -40.24 12.74
CA GLY A 67 -1.97 -40.81 11.42
C GLY A 67 -2.42 -39.77 10.38
N VAL A 68 -2.92 -40.24 9.23
CA VAL A 68 -3.44 -39.37 8.16
C VAL A 68 -4.88 -39.00 8.47
N MET A 69 -5.13 -37.70 8.61
CA MET A 69 -6.38 -37.16 9.17
C MET A 69 -7.42 -36.78 8.12
N ASN A 70 -7.03 -36.67 6.84
CA ASN A 70 -7.91 -36.18 5.79
C ASN A 70 -8.34 -37.26 4.79
N VAL A 71 -9.46 -37.01 4.12
CA VAL A 71 -9.92 -37.83 2.99
C VAL A 71 -9.37 -37.31 1.66
N TYR A 72 -9.13 -38.23 0.71
CA TYR A 72 -8.81 -37.87 -0.66
C TYR A 72 -10.10 -37.64 -1.46
N LEU A 73 -10.29 -36.42 -1.96
CA LEU A 73 -11.46 -36.06 -2.75
C LEU A 73 -11.36 -36.62 -4.17
N PRO A 74 -12.46 -37.01 -4.83
CA PRO A 74 -12.40 -37.55 -6.20
C PRO A 74 -11.74 -36.62 -7.22
N LYS A 75 -11.96 -35.30 -7.08
CA LYS A 75 -11.32 -34.27 -7.89
C LYS A 75 -11.23 -32.96 -7.11
N CYS A 76 -10.03 -32.40 -6.96
CA CYS A 76 -9.83 -31.16 -6.19
C CYS A 76 -9.87 -29.89 -7.04
N GLY A 77 -9.41 -29.94 -8.29
CA GLY A 77 -9.40 -28.77 -9.18
C GLY A 77 -8.63 -27.58 -8.58
N GLY A 78 -9.23 -26.39 -8.58
CA GLY A 78 -8.63 -25.17 -8.01
C GLY A 78 -8.46 -25.20 -6.49
N ASP A 79 -9.11 -26.11 -5.78
CA ASP A 79 -9.07 -26.22 -4.32
C ASP A 79 -8.14 -27.34 -3.86
N TRP A 80 -7.07 -27.58 -4.63
CA TRP A 80 -6.11 -28.67 -4.42
C TRP A 80 -5.37 -28.58 -3.07
N ASP A 81 -5.26 -27.38 -2.51
CA ASP A 81 -4.63 -27.09 -1.21
C ASP A 81 -5.60 -27.14 -0.03
N TYR A 82 -6.87 -27.49 -0.27
CA TYR A 82 -7.86 -27.72 0.77
C TYR A 82 -8.19 -29.21 0.92
N PHE A 83 -8.54 -29.60 2.14
CA PHE A 83 -8.90 -30.98 2.49
C PHE A 83 -10.12 -31.03 3.40
N ARG A 84 -10.72 -32.22 3.53
CA ARG A 84 -11.74 -32.51 4.54
C ARG A 84 -11.20 -33.53 5.53
N PHE A 85 -11.53 -33.36 6.81
CA PHE A 85 -11.22 -34.37 7.82
C PHE A 85 -11.96 -35.67 7.52
N SER A 86 -11.32 -36.79 7.85
CA SER A 86 -11.98 -38.09 7.90
C SER A 86 -12.91 -38.16 9.10
N GLU A 87 -14.08 -38.77 8.92
CA GLU A 87 -15.08 -38.98 9.97
C GLU A 87 -14.56 -39.90 11.10
N LEU A 88 -13.42 -40.58 10.88
CA LEU A 88 -12.71 -41.37 11.89
C LEU A 88 -12.03 -40.50 12.96
N TYR A 89 -11.92 -39.19 12.74
CA TYR A 89 -11.29 -38.26 13.67
C TYR A 89 -12.32 -37.35 14.34
N ARG A 90 -11.97 -36.83 15.51
CA ARG A 90 -12.75 -35.80 16.23
C ARG A 90 -11.86 -34.56 16.43
N PRO A 91 -11.66 -33.76 15.36
CA PRO A 91 -10.89 -32.54 15.46
C PRO A 91 -11.61 -31.54 16.34
N VAL A 92 -10.88 -30.95 17.28
CA VAL A 92 -11.29 -29.74 17.98
C VAL A 92 -10.48 -28.60 17.39
N LEU A 93 -11.20 -27.62 16.85
CA LEU A 93 -10.65 -26.44 16.22
C LEU A 93 -10.78 -25.28 17.21
N LEU A 94 -9.67 -24.95 17.87
CA LEU A 94 -9.65 -23.82 18.78
C LEU A 94 -9.44 -22.54 17.95
N PRO A 95 -10.29 -21.51 18.11
CA PRO A 95 -10.09 -20.23 17.43
C PRO A 95 -8.68 -19.69 17.66
N PHE A 96 -8.07 -19.16 16.61
CA PHE A 96 -6.74 -18.58 16.61
C PHE A 96 -6.70 -17.35 15.68
N PRO A 97 -5.82 -16.37 15.95
CA PRO A 97 -5.16 -15.51 14.96
C PRO A 97 -5.80 -15.32 13.57
N ASP A 98 -6.48 -14.24 13.21
CA ASP A 98 -6.82 -13.90 11.79
C ASP A 98 -7.72 -14.93 11.07
N GLY A 99 -8.76 -15.43 11.75
CA GLY A 99 -9.68 -16.42 11.18
C GLY A 99 -9.06 -17.81 11.00
N GLN A 100 -8.02 -18.09 11.79
CA GLN A 100 -7.33 -19.38 11.83
C GLN A 100 -7.88 -20.22 12.98
N TYR A 101 -7.51 -21.50 12.98
CA TYR A 101 -7.90 -22.44 14.00
C TYR A 101 -6.74 -23.37 14.32
N GLU A 102 -6.38 -23.46 15.59
CA GLU A 102 -5.41 -24.45 16.07
C GLU A 102 -6.09 -25.82 16.17
N LEU A 103 -5.43 -26.85 15.62
CA LEU A 103 -5.96 -28.20 15.58
C LEU A 103 -5.52 -29.06 16.76
N ILE A 104 -6.50 -29.59 17.49
CA ILE A 104 -6.33 -30.64 18.47
C ILE A 104 -7.11 -31.89 18.03
N ILE A 105 -6.46 -33.05 18.08
CA ILE A 105 -7.12 -34.34 17.84
C ILE A 105 -7.41 -35.01 19.18
N THR A 106 -8.69 -35.23 19.49
CA THR A 106 -9.12 -35.84 20.75
C THR A 106 -9.32 -37.34 20.62
N SER A 107 -8.99 -38.08 21.69
CA SER A 107 -9.26 -39.50 21.83
C SER A 107 -10.77 -39.78 21.88
N HIS A 108 -11.19 -40.87 21.24
CA HIS A 108 -12.53 -41.43 21.33
C HIS A 108 -12.53 -42.93 21.01
N GLU A 109 -13.70 -43.57 20.98
CA GLU A 109 -13.85 -45.04 20.93
C GLU A 109 -13.07 -45.74 19.80
N ILE A 110 -12.89 -45.10 18.64
CA ILE A 110 -12.25 -45.70 17.45
C ILE A 110 -10.88 -45.11 17.10
N HIS A 111 -10.43 -44.06 17.79
CA HIS A 111 -9.11 -43.44 17.57
C HIS A 111 -8.58 -42.82 18.87
N THR A 112 -7.32 -43.13 19.18
CA THR A 112 -6.54 -42.54 20.27
C THR A 112 -5.18 -42.13 19.73
N PRO A 113 -4.76 -40.85 19.88
CA PRO A 113 -3.40 -40.44 19.51
C PRO A 113 -2.35 -41.25 20.27
N SER A 114 -1.23 -41.59 19.63
CA SER A 114 -0.15 -42.35 20.27
C SER A 114 0.66 -41.53 21.28
N VAL A 115 0.51 -40.21 21.26
CA VAL A 115 1.06 -39.26 22.24
C VAL A 115 -0.07 -38.38 22.71
N ILE A 116 -0.18 -38.18 24.02
CA ILE A 116 -1.14 -37.25 24.62
C ILE A 116 -0.35 -36.10 25.24
N ASN A 117 -0.63 -34.87 24.78
CA ASN A 117 0.04 -33.66 25.28
C ASN A 117 -0.95 -32.58 25.76
N THR A 118 -2.26 -32.83 25.65
CA THR A 118 -3.30 -31.91 26.11
C THR A 118 -4.57 -32.65 26.53
N LYS A 119 -5.51 -31.94 27.16
CA LYS A 119 -6.87 -32.41 27.45
C LYS A 119 -7.87 -31.31 27.06
N VAL A 120 -8.92 -31.68 26.33
CA VAL A 120 -9.97 -30.73 25.92
C VAL A 120 -11.35 -31.29 26.28
N GLY A 121 -12.12 -30.54 27.07
CA GLY A 121 -13.43 -30.99 27.55
C GLY A 121 -13.36 -32.30 28.34
N GLY A 122 -12.28 -32.52 29.10
CA GLY A 122 -12.04 -33.74 29.88
C GLY A 122 -11.54 -34.95 29.09
N ARG A 123 -11.42 -34.87 27.76
CA ARG A 123 -10.87 -35.93 26.91
C ARG A 123 -9.38 -35.72 26.65
N ASP A 124 -8.61 -36.81 26.67
CA ASP A 124 -7.22 -36.82 26.25
C ASP A 124 -7.11 -36.43 24.77
N GLY A 125 -6.07 -35.69 24.40
CA GLY A 125 -5.83 -35.31 23.02
C GLY A 125 -4.37 -34.96 22.72
N TYR A 126 -4.12 -34.79 21.43
CA TYR A 126 -2.85 -34.33 20.89
C TYR A 126 -3.07 -32.98 20.20
N ASN A 127 -2.53 -31.91 20.80
CA ASN A 127 -2.37 -30.63 20.16
C ASN A 127 -1.25 -30.74 19.12
N THR A 128 -1.63 -30.57 17.85
CA THR A 128 -0.71 -30.61 16.72
C THR A 128 0.14 -29.35 16.60
N ASN A 129 -0.32 -28.26 17.25
CA ASN A 129 0.08 -26.88 17.02
C ASN A 129 -0.12 -26.41 15.57
N ASP A 130 -0.78 -27.17 14.69
CA ASP A 130 -1.04 -26.75 13.32
C ASP A 130 -2.18 -25.73 13.27
N LEU A 131 -1.99 -24.68 12.49
CA LEU A 131 -2.96 -23.63 12.22
C LEU A 131 -3.66 -23.89 10.89
N LEU A 132 -4.99 -23.85 10.90
CA LEU A 132 -5.86 -24.11 9.76
C LEU A 132 -6.72 -22.90 9.43
N VAL A 133 -7.05 -22.71 8.15
CA VAL A 133 -8.03 -21.72 7.70
C VAL A 133 -9.20 -22.41 6.98
N PRO A 134 -10.45 -21.96 7.19
CA PRO A 134 -11.60 -22.51 6.49
C PRO A 134 -11.60 -22.08 5.01
N HIS A 135 -12.20 -22.89 4.15
CA HIS A 135 -12.44 -22.53 2.76
C HIS A 135 -13.51 -21.43 2.67
N PRO A 136 -13.31 -20.38 1.86
CA PRO A 136 -14.20 -19.20 1.85
C PRO A 136 -15.64 -19.51 1.43
N THR A 137 -15.85 -20.50 0.57
CA THR A 137 -17.18 -20.84 0.01
C THR A 137 -17.63 -22.28 0.22
N LYS A 138 -16.80 -23.16 0.79
CA LYS A 138 -17.09 -24.61 0.89
C LYS A 138 -17.02 -25.02 2.36
N PRO A 139 -18.18 -25.26 3.00
CA PRO A 139 -18.21 -25.76 4.38
C PRO A 139 -17.39 -27.05 4.51
N ASP A 140 -16.79 -27.24 5.69
CA ASP A 140 -15.99 -28.42 6.06
C ASP A 140 -14.67 -28.65 5.31
N MET A 141 -14.25 -27.69 4.48
CA MET A 141 -12.93 -27.70 3.84
C MET A 141 -11.94 -26.77 4.55
N TRP A 142 -10.74 -27.28 4.76
CA TRP A 142 -9.69 -26.64 5.56
C TRP A 142 -8.38 -26.62 4.79
N LYS A 143 -7.55 -25.61 5.05
CA LYS A 143 -6.19 -25.49 4.52
C LYS A 143 -5.21 -25.27 5.67
N ILE A 144 -4.05 -25.91 5.60
CA ILE A 144 -2.97 -25.71 6.59
C ILE A 144 -2.22 -24.42 6.28
N LEU A 145 -2.03 -23.57 7.29
CA LEU A 145 -1.26 -22.34 7.19
C LEU A 145 0.19 -22.52 7.68
N GLY A 146 0.38 -23.26 8.77
CA GLY A 146 1.68 -23.44 9.43
C GLY A 146 1.50 -23.97 10.85
N ARG A 147 2.48 -23.76 11.72
CA ARG A 147 2.43 -24.14 13.13
C ARG A 147 2.50 -22.93 14.08
N ALA A 148 1.73 -22.97 15.17
CA ALA A 148 1.69 -21.95 16.21
C ALA A 148 3.03 -21.85 16.98
N ASP A 149 3.70 -22.98 17.22
CA ASP A 149 4.99 -23.02 17.92
C ASP A 149 6.20 -22.61 17.06
N ASP A 150 6.00 -22.45 15.74
CA ASP A 150 6.97 -21.91 14.81
C ASP A 150 6.95 -20.37 14.74
N GLN A 151 6.12 -19.69 15.54
CA GLN A 151 6.11 -18.22 15.63
C GLN A 151 7.41 -17.66 16.23
N ILE A 152 7.99 -16.68 15.53
CA ILE A 152 9.13 -15.91 16.01
C ILE A 152 8.59 -14.73 16.82
N MET A 153 8.82 -14.76 18.13
CA MET A 153 8.49 -13.67 19.05
C MET A 153 9.69 -12.73 19.20
N LEU A 154 9.54 -11.48 18.75
CA LEU A 154 10.54 -10.43 18.86
C LEU A 154 10.57 -9.84 20.29
N SER A 155 11.62 -9.11 20.63
CA SER A 155 11.78 -8.50 21.98
C SER A 155 10.79 -7.39 22.29
N ASN A 156 10.18 -6.79 21.26
CA ASN A 156 9.10 -5.81 21.38
C ASN A 156 7.71 -6.46 21.50
N GLY A 157 7.63 -7.79 21.60
CA GLY A 157 6.38 -8.53 21.72
C GLY A 157 5.72 -8.89 20.38
N GLU A 158 6.20 -8.34 19.27
CA GLU A 158 5.69 -8.62 17.93
C GLU A 158 5.93 -10.07 17.51
N LYS A 159 4.98 -10.65 16.78
CA LYS A 159 5.02 -12.06 16.36
C LYS A 159 5.09 -12.19 14.84
N THR A 160 6.06 -12.96 14.36
CA THR A 160 6.27 -13.25 12.94
C THR A 160 5.97 -14.70 12.65
N ASN A 161 5.11 -14.95 11.67
CA ASN A 161 4.84 -16.28 11.11
C ASN A 161 5.83 -16.54 9.95
N PRO A 162 6.92 -17.31 10.15
CA PRO A 162 7.98 -17.39 9.15
C PRO A 162 7.60 -18.22 7.92
N GLY A 163 6.74 -19.23 8.06
CA GLY A 163 6.44 -20.20 6.99
C GLY A 163 6.03 -19.58 5.65
N PRO A 164 5.00 -18.72 5.59
CA PRO A 164 4.61 -18.06 4.35
C PRO A 164 5.73 -17.18 3.75
N LEU A 165 6.50 -16.49 4.60
CA LEU A 165 7.57 -15.58 4.17
C LEU A 165 8.75 -16.36 3.59
N GLU A 166 9.18 -17.42 4.27
CA GLU A 166 10.19 -18.36 3.81
C GLU A 166 9.79 -19.01 2.48
N ASN A 167 8.51 -19.38 2.32
CA ASN A 167 7.99 -19.96 1.08
C ASN A 167 8.05 -18.97 -0.09
N ILE A 168 7.79 -17.67 0.13
CA ILE A 168 7.93 -16.64 -0.91
C ILE A 168 9.40 -16.51 -1.34
N LEU A 169 10.33 -16.48 -0.36
CA LEU A 169 11.76 -16.41 -0.64
C LEU A 169 12.27 -17.63 -1.42
N CYS A 170 11.80 -18.84 -1.08
CA CYS A 170 12.14 -20.08 -1.78
C CYS A 170 11.65 -20.13 -3.25
N GLN A 171 10.81 -19.19 -3.70
CA GLN A 171 10.44 -19.08 -5.12
C GLN A 171 11.57 -18.48 -5.96
N ASP A 172 12.54 -17.82 -5.34
CA ASP A 172 13.65 -17.20 -6.04
C ASP A 172 14.51 -18.27 -6.75
N PRO A 173 14.87 -18.09 -8.04
CA PRO A 173 15.67 -19.06 -8.77
C PRO A 173 17.07 -19.25 -8.19
N HIS A 174 17.56 -18.38 -7.31
CA HIS A 174 18.89 -18.46 -6.71
C HIS A 174 18.89 -19.13 -5.32
N ILE A 175 17.72 -19.25 -4.68
CA ILE A 175 17.56 -19.76 -3.30
C ILE A 175 17.19 -21.24 -3.33
N HIS A 176 17.86 -22.07 -2.53
CA HIS A 176 17.50 -23.46 -2.31
C HIS A 176 16.53 -23.63 -1.14
N SER A 177 16.84 -22.99 -0.01
CA SER A 177 16.05 -23.00 1.21
C SER A 177 16.32 -21.75 2.03
N THR A 178 15.44 -21.41 2.96
CA THR A 178 15.67 -20.29 3.89
C THR A 178 15.11 -20.58 5.28
N ILE A 179 15.65 -19.89 6.29
CA ILE A 179 15.18 -19.90 7.68
C ILE A 179 15.15 -18.46 8.19
N MET A 180 13.99 -17.98 8.63
CA MET A 180 13.90 -16.74 9.38
C MET A 180 14.32 -16.92 10.84
N PHE A 181 14.91 -15.87 11.41
CA PHE A 181 15.33 -15.80 12.81
C PHE A 181 14.97 -14.43 13.40
N GLY A 182 15.14 -14.28 14.71
CA GLY A 182 14.87 -13.03 15.42
C GLY A 182 14.20 -13.18 16.78
N ARG A 183 14.10 -14.41 17.31
CA ARG A 183 13.50 -14.66 18.62
C ARG A 183 14.23 -13.86 19.70
N GLY A 184 13.50 -13.06 20.47
CA GLY A 184 14.07 -12.20 21.52
C GLY A 184 14.94 -11.05 20.99
N ARG A 185 14.89 -10.75 19.68
CA ARG A 185 15.59 -9.63 19.04
C ARG A 185 14.58 -8.58 18.58
N PHE A 186 15.02 -7.34 18.37
CA PHE A 186 14.12 -6.23 18.05
C PHE A 186 13.49 -6.32 16.65
N GLN A 187 14.13 -7.04 15.73
CA GLN A 187 13.70 -7.18 14.34
C GLN A 187 14.07 -8.56 13.79
N ASN A 188 13.36 -8.99 12.74
CA ASN A 188 13.63 -10.26 12.07
C ASN A 188 14.89 -10.19 11.20
N GLY A 189 15.51 -11.36 11.02
CA GLY A 189 16.47 -11.61 9.96
C GLY A 189 16.20 -12.93 9.27
N VAL A 190 16.99 -13.21 8.24
CA VAL A 190 16.86 -14.41 7.43
C VAL A 190 18.21 -15.01 7.09
N LEU A 191 18.31 -16.33 7.19
CA LEU A 191 19.44 -17.11 6.75
C LEU A 191 19.04 -17.85 5.46
N ILE A 192 19.85 -17.70 4.41
CA ILE A 192 19.56 -18.21 3.07
C ILE A 192 20.57 -19.28 2.70
N ASP A 193 20.08 -20.42 2.21
CA ASP A 193 20.89 -21.44 1.56
C ASP A 193 20.81 -21.28 0.04
N PRO A 194 21.88 -20.85 -0.65
CA PRO A 194 21.89 -20.71 -2.10
C PRO A 194 21.81 -22.07 -2.80
N LYS A 195 21.30 -22.09 -4.04
CA LYS A 195 21.50 -23.28 -4.89
C LYS A 195 22.98 -23.48 -5.19
N LYS A 196 23.39 -24.72 -5.48
CA LYS A 196 24.79 -25.10 -5.67
C LYS A 196 25.53 -24.22 -6.69
N GLU A 197 24.90 -23.84 -7.81
CA GLU A 197 25.52 -22.96 -8.80
C GLU A 197 25.74 -21.50 -8.32
N PHE A 198 25.02 -21.08 -7.28
CA PHE A 198 25.11 -19.75 -6.68
C PHE A 198 25.77 -19.75 -5.30
N ALA A 199 26.36 -20.88 -4.86
CA ALA A 199 27.07 -20.97 -3.59
C ALA A 199 28.40 -20.18 -3.64
N PHE A 200 28.74 -19.50 -2.55
CA PHE A 200 29.97 -18.74 -2.38
C PHE A 200 30.30 -18.62 -0.89
N ASP A 201 31.55 -18.31 -0.55
CA ASP A 201 31.93 -18.02 0.84
C ASP A 201 31.36 -16.65 1.27
N PRO A 202 30.46 -16.56 2.27
CA PRO A 202 29.88 -15.32 2.74
C PRO A 202 30.91 -14.30 3.27
N LYS A 203 32.15 -14.73 3.57
CA LYS A 203 33.26 -13.83 3.93
C LYS A 203 33.72 -12.96 2.75
N ASP A 204 33.42 -13.37 1.51
CA ASP A 204 33.57 -12.52 0.34
C ASP A 204 32.44 -11.48 0.32
N THR A 205 32.73 -10.31 0.88
CA THR A 205 31.75 -9.22 1.02
C THR A 205 31.22 -8.72 -0.32
N THR A 206 32.02 -8.79 -1.39
CA THR A 206 31.60 -8.35 -2.72
C THR A 206 30.57 -9.32 -3.30
N ARG A 207 30.83 -10.62 -3.23
CA ARG A 207 29.87 -11.65 -3.69
C ARG A 207 28.63 -11.70 -2.81
N LEU A 208 28.77 -11.47 -1.50
CA LEU A 208 27.65 -11.36 -0.58
C LEU A 208 26.70 -10.21 -0.96
N GLN A 209 27.24 -9.03 -1.26
CA GLN A 209 26.46 -7.89 -1.70
C GLN A 209 25.77 -8.14 -3.06
N GLN A 210 26.50 -8.72 -4.02
CA GLN A 210 25.93 -9.09 -5.32
C GLN A 210 24.76 -10.08 -5.16
N PHE A 211 24.93 -11.12 -4.33
CA PHE A 211 23.88 -12.08 -4.07
C PHE A 211 22.66 -11.45 -3.38
N ARG A 212 22.87 -10.63 -2.34
CA ARG A 212 21.80 -9.88 -1.67
C ARG A 212 21.03 -8.97 -2.63
N ASN A 213 21.71 -8.26 -3.53
CA ASN A 213 21.08 -7.42 -4.55
C ASN A 213 20.28 -8.25 -5.56
N MET A 214 20.78 -9.41 -5.94
CA MET A 214 20.14 -10.31 -6.90
C MET A 214 18.80 -10.84 -6.39
N ILE A 215 18.70 -11.19 -5.09
CA ILE A 215 17.45 -11.70 -4.49
C ILE A 215 16.55 -10.59 -3.93
N TRP A 216 17.04 -9.34 -3.89
CA TRP A 216 16.33 -8.22 -3.25
C TRP A 216 14.91 -7.99 -3.78
N PRO A 217 14.64 -8.05 -5.10
CA PRO A 217 13.27 -7.93 -5.60
C PRO A 217 12.31 -8.99 -5.03
N THR A 218 12.80 -10.20 -4.76
CA THR A 218 11.99 -11.24 -4.10
C THR A 218 11.77 -10.92 -2.61
N VAL A 219 12.76 -10.36 -1.92
CA VAL A 219 12.61 -9.88 -0.55
C VAL A 219 11.61 -8.72 -0.48
N GLU A 220 11.59 -7.81 -1.46
CA GLU A 220 10.61 -6.71 -1.54
C GLU A 220 9.19 -7.24 -1.72
N ARG A 221 8.97 -8.21 -2.62
CA ARG A 221 7.67 -8.89 -2.74
C ARG A 221 7.23 -9.59 -1.45
N MET A 222 8.18 -10.23 -0.75
CA MET A 222 7.90 -10.82 0.56
C MET A 222 7.54 -9.74 1.58
N ASN A 223 8.24 -8.61 1.61
CA ASN A 223 7.98 -7.48 2.50
C ASN A 223 6.62 -6.80 2.25
N GLU A 224 6.16 -6.75 0.99
CA GLU A 224 4.82 -6.27 0.64
C GLU A 224 3.71 -7.17 1.20
N TYR A 225 3.95 -8.48 1.21
CA TYR A 225 3.06 -9.46 1.84
C TYR A 225 3.16 -9.44 3.38
N ALA A 226 4.34 -9.16 3.92
CA ALA A 226 4.62 -9.22 5.35
C ALA A 226 4.00 -8.05 6.15
N PRO A 227 3.52 -8.32 7.38
CA PRO A 227 3.28 -7.28 8.38
C PRO A 227 4.51 -6.39 8.60
N GLN A 228 4.30 -5.14 9.01
CA GLN A 228 5.39 -4.15 9.10
C GLN A 228 6.57 -4.63 9.96
N HIS A 229 6.30 -5.28 11.09
CA HIS A 229 7.32 -5.83 12.01
C HIS A 229 8.02 -7.10 11.48
N SER A 230 7.43 -7.78 10.50
CA SER A 230 7.99 -8.99 9.87
C SER A 230 8.86 -8.71 8.65
N ARG A 231 8.92 -7.44 8.21
CA ARG A 231 9.70 -7.04 7.04
C ARG A 231 11.21 -7.18 7.29
N LEU A 232 11.92 -7.59 6.26
CA LEU A 232 13.37 -7.75 6.27
C LEU A 232 14.07 -6.57 5.60
N PHE A 233 15.21 -6.20 6.17
CA PHE A 233 16.17 -5.27 5.56
C PHE A 233 17.31 -6.07 4.92
N LYS A 234 18.01 -5.48 3.93
CA LYS A 234 19.05 -6.20 3.16
C LYS A 234 20.20 -6.66 4.04
N GLU A 235 20.48 -5.90 5.09
CA GLU A 235 21.50 -6.13 6.09
C GLU A 235 21.12 -7.27 7.03
N MET A 236 19.84 -7.62 7.13
CA MET A 236 19.34 -8.74 7.95
C MET A 236 19.36 -10.08 7.20
N ILE A 237 20.03 -10.14 6.03
CA ILE A 237 20.16 -11.35 5.21
C ILE A 237 21.53 -12.00 5.43
N LEU A 238 21.58 -13.11 6.16
CA LEU A 238 22.72 -14.01 6.20
C LEU A 238 22.65 -15.03 5.06
N VAL A 239 23.81 -15.48 4.60
CA VAL A 239 23.95 -16.54 3.59
C VAL A 239 24.76 -17.68 4.19
N SER A 240 24.37 -18.93 3.92
CA SER A 240 25.07 -20.11 4.40
C SER A 240 26.49 -20.20 3.81
N SER A 241 27.44 -20.66 4.61
CA SER A 241 28.80 -20.97 4.14
C SER A 241 28.85 -22.37 3.50
N PRO A 242 29.59 -22.57 2.40
CA PRO A 242 29.87 -23.89 1.85
C PRO A 242 30.50 -24.86 2.86
N ASP A 243 31.25 -24.33 3.84
CA ASP A 243 31.87 -25.11 4.92
C ASP A 243 30.88 -25.50 6.04
N LYS A 244 29.69 -24.90 6.03
CA LYS A 244 28.65 -25.03 7.05
C LYS A 244 27.25 -25.12 6.41
N PRO A 245 27.02 -26.11 5.54
CA PRO A 245 25.80 -26.19 4.75
C PRO A 245 24.57 -26.44 5.62
N PHE A 246 23.38 -26.11 5.11
CA PHE A 246 22.14 -26.48 5.77
C PHE A 246 22.03 -28.00 5.95
N VAL A 247 21.54 -28.40 7.13
CA VAL A 247 21.24 -29.81 7.42
C VAL A 247 19.76 -30.07 7.18
N TYR A 248 19.47 -31.04 6.34
CA TYR A 248 18.11 -31.39 5.93
C TYR A 248 17.64 -32.70 6.58
N THR A 249 16.32 -32.85 6.75
CA THR A 249 15.70 -34.12 7.14
C THR A 249 15.68 -35.10 5.96
N ALA A 250 15.30 -36.36 6.21
CA ALA A 250 15.07 -37.34 5.15
C ALA A 250 13.99 -36.91 4.13
N LYS A 251 13.12 -35.94 4.51
CA LYS A 251 12.10 -35.33 3.62
C LYS A 251 12.62 -34.09 2.87
N ASN A 252 13.92 -33.81 2.95
CA ASN A 252 14.57 -32.63 2.37
C ASN A 252 14.01 -31.28 2.89
N THR A 253 13.57 -31.24 4.15
CA THR A 253 13.19 -30.00 4.85
C THR A 253 14.31 -29.53 5.77
N PRO A 254 14.57 -28.22 5.90
CA PRO A 254 15.66 -27.72 6.72
C PRO A 254 15.42 -27.98 8.21
N ARG A 255 16.44 -28.43 8.94
CA ARG A 255 16.37 -28.65 10.39
C ARG A 255 16.54 -27.33 11.14
N ARG A 256 15.51 -26.48 11.12
CA ARG A 256 15.50 -25.08 11.64
C ARG A 256 16.30 -24.89 12.93
N GLN A 257 15.92 -25.57 14.01
CA GLN A 257 16.55 -25.39 15.33
C GLN A 257 18.04 -25.77 15.35
N VAL A 258 18.44 -26.79 14.58
CA VAL A 258 19.84 -27.22 14.48
C VAL A 258 20.65 -26.17 13.72
N ILE A 259 20.12 -25.69 12.59
CA ILE A 259 20.81 -24.72 11.74
C ILE A 259 20.94 -23.37 12.47
N ILE A 260 19.88 -22.89 13.14
CA ILE A 260 19.94 -21.66 13.94
C ILE A 260 21.00 -21.79 15.04
N ALA A 261 21.02 -22.90 15.79
CA ALA A 261 22.02 -23.13 16.83
C ALA A 261 23.44 -23.21 16.27
N GLU A 262 23.61 -23.74 15.05
CA GLU A 262 24.92 -23.76 14.39
C GLU A 262 25.35 -22.33 14.04
N TYR A 263 24.45 -21.52 13.49
CA TYR A 263 24.67 -20.13 13.04
C TYR A 263 24.51 -19.06 14.13
N ASP A 264 24.37 -19.46 15.39
CA ASP A 264 24.09 -18.55 16.52
C ASP A 264 25.11 -17.41 16.62
N LYS A 265 26.40 -17.72 16.44
CA LYS A 265 27.48 -16.72 16.46
C LYS A 265 27.39 -15.71 15.31
N GLU A 266 27.07 -16.18 14.11
CA GLU A 266 26.94 -15.31 12.94
C GLU A 266 25.66 -14.46 13.00
N ILE A 267 24.59 -15.01 13.57
CA ILE A 267 23.33 -14.29 13.86
C ILE A 267 23.61 -13.19 14.90
N ASP A 268 24.28 -13.52 16.00
CA ASP A 268 24.64 -12.55 17.03
C ASP A 268 25.57 -11.48 16.48
N ALA A 269 26.60 -11.86 15.72
CA ALA A 269 27.50 -10.91 15.06
C ALA A 269 26.77 -10.00 14.05
N LEU A 270 25.71 -10.49 13.39
CA LEU A 270 24.88 -9.66 12.52
C LEU A 270 24.13 -8.59 13.31
N TYR A 271 23.49 -8.97 14.42
CA TYR A 271 22.81 -8.02 15.30
C TYR A 271 23.81 -7.04 15.92
N ASP A 272 24.96 -7.53 16.39
CA ASP A 272 26.04 -6.68 16.91
C ASP A 272 26.58 -5.75 15.84
N ALA A 273 26.74 -6.18 14.58
CA ALA A 273 27.18 -5.31 13.50
C ALA A 273 26.13 -4.22 13.19
N VAL A 274 24.85 -4.56 13.22
CA VAL A 274 23.75 -3.58 13.07
C VAL A 274 23.75 -2.60 14.26
N GLU A 275 24.03 -3.05 15.48
CA GLU A 275 24.12 -2.22 16.68
C GLU A 275 25.41 -1.36 16.73
N GLN A 276 26.59 -1.93 16.47
CA GLN A 276 27.92 -1.29 16.52
C GLN A 276 28.17 -0.36 15.33
N THR A 277 27.62 -0.61 14.15
CA THR A 277 27.79 0.32 13.00
C THR A 277 26.98 1.61 13.18
N SER A 278 26.07 1.63 14.16
CA SER A 278 25.44 2.84 14.71
C SER A 278 26.39 3.72 15.55
N GLN A 279 27.64 3.27 15.78
CA GLN A 279 28.59 3.90 16.72
C GLN A 279 29.68 4.79 16.11
N ARG A 280 29.73 5.06 14.80
CA ARG A 280 30.75 5.98 14.25
C ARG A 280 30.38 7.46 14.50
N ASP A 281 30.95 8.02 15.57
CA ASP A 281 31.27 9.44 15.86
C ASP A 281 30.51 10.53 15.10
N VAL A 282 29.19 10.62 15.27
CA VAL A 282 28.47 11.88 15.05
C VAL A 282 27.71 12.21 16.33
N SER A 283 28.23 13.15 17.11
CA SER A 283 27.47 13.77 18.19
C SER A 283 26.20 14.39 17.60
N GLY A 284 25.06 14.22 18.29
CA GLY A 284 23.81 14.85 17.88
C GLY A 284 23.92 16.37 17.69
N PRO A 285 22.94 16.98 17.01
CA PRO A 285 22.98 18.42 16.78
C PRO A 285 22.95 19.20 18.11
N PRO A 286 23.58 20.38 18.20
CA PRO A 286 23.58 21.19 19.42
C PRO A 286 22.19 21.70 19.81
N SER A 287 21.27 21.79 18.84
CA SER A 287 19.84 22.00 19.05
C SER A 287 19.04 21.26 17.98
N TRP A 288 17.73 21.09 18.19
CA TRP A 288 16.83 20.50 17.18
C TRP A 288 16.20 21.54 16.25
N GLU A 289 16.77 22.74 16.18
CA GLU A 289 16.39 23.76 15.21
C GLU A 289 16.86 23.39 13.80
N HIS A 290 16.12 23.82 12.79
CA HIS A 290 16.32 23.38 11.41
C HIS A 290 17.76 23.55 10.90
N ALA A 291 18.43 24.65 11.24
CA ALA A 291 19.81 24.90 10.81
C ALA A 291 20.81 23.89 11.40
N ASP A 292 20.65 23.54 12.67
CA ASP A 292 21.54 22.61 13.39
C ASP A 292 21.27 21.16 12.98
N VAL A 293 20.00 20.80 12.75
CA VAL A 293 19.60 19.49 12.22
C VAL A 293 20.11 19.31 10.80
N LEU A 294 19.99 20.33 9.94
CA LEU A 294 20.49 20.28 8.57
C LEU A 294 22.00 20.05 8.53
N GLU A 295 22.77 20.76 9.37
CA GLU A 295 24.22 20.59 9.48
C GLU A 295 24.61 19.21 10.05
N PHE A 296 23.85 18.70 11.02
CA PHE A 296 24.05 17.35 11.56
C PHE A 296 23.78 16.26 10.52
N VAL A 297 22.65 16.35 9.79
CA VAL A 297 22.31 15.40 8.73
C VAL A 297 23.35 15.50 7.61
N ARG A 298 23.80 16.70 7.23
CA ARG A 298 24.87 16.89 6.24
C ARG A 298 26.15 16.18 6.66
N LYS A 299 26.55 16.29 7.93
CA LYS A 299 27.69 15.55 8.48
C LYS A 299 27.47 14.04 8.47
N ALA A 300 26.30 13.57 8.88
CA ALA A 300 25.97 12.15 8.87
C ALA A 300 26.03 11.56 7.45
N VAL A 301 25.44 12.24 6.47
CA VAL A 301 25.45 11.84 5.05
C VAL A 301 26.88 11.88 4.49
N THR A 302 27.63 12.96 4.72
CA THR A 302 29.01 13.08 4.23
C THR A 302 29.94 12.02 4.83
N ASN A 303 29.79 11.73 6.13
CA ASN A 303 30.59 10.71 6.81
C ASN A 303 30.29 9.29 6.30
N VAL A 304 29.03 9.04 5.93
CA VAL A 304 28.58 7.74 5.42
C VAL A 304 28.94 7.56 3.94
N MET A 305 28.78 8.60 3.12
CA MET A 305 29.03 8.53 1.69
C MET A 305 30.50 8.74 1.32
N GLY A 306 31.30 9.35 2.19
CA GLY A 306 32.71 9.64 1.95
C GLY A 306 32.96 10.80 0.97
N HIS A 307 31.91 11.46 0.50
CA HIS A 307 31.97 12.68 -0.31
C HIS A 307 30.76 13.58 -0.01
N THR A 308 30.83 14.84 -0.46
CA THR A 308 29.75 15.81 -0.27
C THR A 308 28.64 15.63 -1.32
N VAL A 309 27.41 15.96 -0.92
CA VAL A 309 26.20 15.98 -1.76
C VAL A 309 25.48 17.30 -1.49
N ALA A 310 24.83 17.88 -2.50
CA ALA A 310 24.04 19.10 -2.32
C ALA A 310 22.81 18.81 -1.44
N ASP A 311 22.34 19.80 -0.67
CA ASP A 311 21.32 19.55 0.35
C ASP A 311 19.99 19.07 -0.22
N ASP A 312 19.67 19.49 -1.44
CA ASP A 312 18.45 19.17 -2.18
C ASP A 312 18.61 17.99 -3.16
N ALA A 313 19.83 17.47 -3.32
CA ALA A 313 20.11 16.37 -4.22
C ALA A 313 19.69 15.03 -3.63
N ASP A 314 19.20 14.14 -4.51
CA ASP A 314 18.84 12.77 -4.17
C ASP A 314 20.11 11.95 -3.90
N ILE A 315 20.35 11.57 -2.64
CA ILE A 315 21.58 10.88 -2.22
C ILE A 315 21.78 9.54 -2.95
N PHE A 316 20.71 8.85 -3.38
CA PHE A 316 20.81 7.58 -4.10
C PHE A 316 21.33 7.76 -5.53
N GLN A 317 21.02 8.90 -6.17
CA GLN A 317 21.58 9.24 -7.48
C GLN A 317 23.08 9.54 -7.41
N TYR A 318 23.60 9.85 -6.22
CA TYR A 318 25.00 10.15 -5.95
C TYR A 318 25.73 8.96 -5.31
N GLY A 319 25.20 7.74 -5.46
CA GLY A 319 25.90 6.51 -5.06
C GLY A 319 25.64 6.06 -3.62
N CYS A 320 24.67 6.66 -2.91
CA CYS A 320 24.18 6.12 -1.65
C CYS A 320 23.46 4.79 -1.91
N ASP A 321 23.94 3.70 -1.31
CA ASP A 321 23.27 2.40 -1.37
C ASP A 321 22.36 2.17 -0.14
N SER A 322 21.64 1.04 -0.11
CA SER A 322 20.72 0.71 0.99
C SER A 322 21.41 0.58 2.36
N LEU A 323 22.69 0.18 2.36
CA LEU A 323 23.50 0.03 3.56
C LEU A 323 23.89 1.42 4.11
N GLN A 324 24.31 2.32 3.22
CA GLN A 324 24.60 3.72 3.54
C GLN A 324 23.33 4.47 4.01
N ALA A 325 22.18 4.27 3.36
CA ALA A 325 20.92 4.85 3.79
C ALA A 325 20.51 4.38 5.21
N THR A 326 20.77 3.10 5.52
CA THR A 326 20.56 2.56 6.87
C THR A 326 21.50 3.17 7.90
N TRP A 327 22.76 3.43 7.54
CA TRP A 327 23.71 4.11 8.42
C TRP A 327 23.30 5.56 8.71
N ILE A 328 22.85 6.29 7.70
CA ILE A 328 22.30 7.65 7.85
C ILE A 328 21.09 7.62 8.79
N ARG A 329 20.16 6.69 8.57
CA ARG A 329 18.97 6.48 9.41
C ARG A 329 19.33 6.24 10.87
N ASN A 330 20.25 5.31 11.14
CA ASN A 330 20.62 4.93 12.50
C ASN A 330 21.37 6.05 13.23
N ALA A 331 22.23 6.80 12.53
CA ALA A 331 22.90 7.98 13.09
C ALA A 331 21.89 9.03 13.57
N VAL A 332 20.87 9.30 12.75
CA VAL A 332 19.79 10.24 13.08
C VAL A 332 18.93 9.73 14.23
N LEU A 333 18.48 8.47 14.18
CA LEU A 333 17.66 7.88 15.25
C LEU A 333 18.38 7.83 16.59
N ARG A 334 19.71 7.61 16.59
CA ARG A 334 20.52 7.64 17.80
C ARG A 334 20.55 9.03 18.42
N ALA A 335 20.86 10.05 17.63
CA ALA A 335 20.86 11.43 18.12
C ALA A 335 19.50 11.80 18.74
N LEU A 336 18.41 11.36 18.11
CA LEU A 336 17.06 11.52 18.64
C LEU A 336 16.84 10.72 19.93
N ARG A 337 17.30 9.46 20.04
CA ARG A 337 17.17 8.67 21.28
C ARG A 337 17.91 9.29 22.45
N ASP A 338 19.09 9.84 22.20
CA ASP A 338 19.97 10.41 23.23
C ASP A 338 19.42 11.72 23.82
N SER A 339 18.53 12.42 23.10
CA SER A 339 18.05 13.76 23.51
C SER A 339 16.52 13.93 23.53
N VAL A 340 15.78 13.19 22.71
CA VAL A 340 14.31 13.22 22.57
C VAL A 340 13.74 11.82 22.24
N PRO A 341 13.82 10.84 23.18
CA PRO A 341 13.52 9.42 22.92
C PRO A 341 12.10 9.13 22.43
N GLU A 342 11.09 9.90 22.85
CA GLU A 342 9.72 9.75 22.34
C GLU A 342 9.57 10.18 20.88
N THR A 343 10.44 11.06 20.38
CA THR A 343 10.49 11.42 18.96
C THR A 343 11.10 10.32 18.13
N ALA A 344 12.14 9.64 18.63
CA ALA A 344 12.75 8.51 17.93
C ALA A 344 11.77 7.37 17.66
N LYS A 345 10.77 7.17 18.53
CA LYS A 345 9.68 6.18 18.33
C LYS A 345 8.69 6.59 17.24
N ARG A 346 8.49 7.89 17.02
CA ARG A 346 7.55 8.47 16.06
C ARG A 346 8.11 8.60 14.64
N MET A 347 9.42 8.46 14.48
CA MET A 347 10.07 8.54 13.17
C MET A 347 9.61 7.40 12.25
N PRO A 348 9.18 7.68 11.00
CA PRO A 348 8.87 6.65 10.02
C PRO A 348 10.07 5.73 9.79
N VAL A 349 9.85 4.42 9.66
CA VAL A 349 10.95 3.45 9.50
C VAL A 349 11.80 3.72 8.26
N ASN A 350 11.19 4.29 7.21
CA ASN A 350 11.81 4.52 5.90
C ASN A 350 12.10 5.99 5.59
N PHE A 351 12.16 6.89 6.59
CA PHE A 351 12.24 8.33 6.34
C PHE A 351 13.41 8.78 5.44
N VAL A 352 14.54 8.06 5.45
CA VAL A 352 15.68 8.32 4.56
C VAL A 352 15.38 7.96 3.10
N PHE A 353 14.55 6.95 2.86
CA PHE A 353 14.08 6.56 1.53
C PHE A 353 12.89 7.41 1.07
N GLU A 354 12.06 7.87 2.00
CA GLU A 354 10.88 8.71 1.72
C GLU A 354 11.25 10.16 1.45
N ALA A 355 12.35 10.64 2.05
CA ALA A 355 12.88 11.97 1.86
C ALA A 355 14.38 11.92 1.51
N PRO A 356 14.77 11.45 0.31
CA PRO A 356 16.12 11.04 -0.03
C PRO A 356 17.12 12.19 -0.28
N SER A 357 16.99 13.32 0.40
CA SER A 357 17.94 14.44 0.34
C SER A 357 18.31 14.91 1.75
N ILE A 358 19.47 15.53 1.94
CA ILE A 358 19.90 16.04 3.25
C ILE A 358 18.83 16.97 3.85
N ALA A 359 18.26 17.86 3.03
CA ALA A 359 17.17 18.75 3.42
C ALA A 359 15.87 17.99 3.73
N GLY A 360 15.55 16.95 2.96
CA GLY A 360 14.39 16.10 3.19
C GLY A 360 14.46 15.35 4.52
N ILE A 361 15.59 14.69 4.78
CA ILE A 361 15.89 13.97 6.02
C ILE A 361 15.84 14.93 7.21
N ALA A 362 16.50 16.10 7.11
CA ALA A 362 16.47 17.13 8.16
C ALA A 362 15.06 17.65 8.43
N GLY A 363 14.26 17.85 7.38
CA GLY A 363 12.85 18.22 7.49
C GLY A 363 12.02 17.19 8.27
N SER A 364 12.14 15.89 7.92
CA SER A 364 11.44 14.81 8.64
C SER A 364 11.79 14.78 10.13
N VAL A 365 13.07 14.99 10.45
CA VAL A 365 13.56 15.06 11.83
C VAL A 365 12.99 16.26 12.57
N CYS A 366 13.03 17.45 11.97
CA CYS A 366 12.48 18.67 12.57
C CYS A 366 10.98 18.56 12.82
N THR A 367 10.23 18.01 11.86
CA THR A 367 8.78 17.77 12.01
C THR A 367 8.50 16.82 13.17
N ALA A 368 9.28 15.74 13.30
CA ALA A 368 9.11 14.79 14.39
C ALA A 368 9.45 15.40 15.75
N VAL A 369 10.50 16.24 15.85
CA VAL A 369 10.90 16.90 17.11
C VAL A 369 9.94 18.03 17.49
N GLY A 370 9.47 18.81 16.53
CA GLY A 370 8.48 19.87 16.74
C GLY A 370 7.12 19.34 17.24
N SER A 371 6.85 18.05 17.07
CA SER A 371 5.60 17.41 17.48
C SER A 371 5.48 17.16 19.01
N SER A 372 6.42 17.64 19.85
CA SER A 372 6.30 17.63 21.33
C SER A 372 5.97 19.01 21.94
N SER A 373 5.86 20.05 21.13
CA SER A 373 5.45 21.37 21.57
C SER A 373 4.55 21.94 20.51
N GLY A 374 3.28 22.20 20.85
CA GLY A 374 2.37 22.93 19.97
C GLY A 374 2.94 24.31 19.65
N LEU A 375 3.67 24.41 18.55
CA LEU A 375 4.10 25.63 17.90
C LEU A 375 3.97 25.40 16.40
N GLN A 376 3.08 26.18 15.80
CA GLN A 376 2.93 26.35 14.37
C GLN A 376 4.33 26.54 13.76
N ALA A 377 4.69 25.71 12.76
CA ALA A 377 5.74 26.10 11.82
C ALA A 377 5.37 27.50 11.30
N ASP A 378 6.33 28.43 11.23
CA ASP A 378 6.06 29.81 10.79
C ASP A 378 5.38 29.79 9.41
N ASP A 379 4.06 30.03 9.40
CA ASP A 379 3.21 30.02 8.20
C ASP A 379 3.78 30.95 7.11
N SER A 380 4.56 31.96 7.50
CA SER A 380 5.30 32.85 6.60
C SER A 380 6.35 32.12 5.75
N SER A 381 7.15 31.24 6.36
CA SER A 381 8.18 30.45 5.68
C SER A 381 7.55 29.44 4.71
N LYS A 382 6.47 28.78 5.14
CA LYS A 382 5.70 27.85 4.30
C LYS A 382 5.02 28.56 3.12
N ALA A 383 4.43 29.73 3.37
CA ALA A 383 3.86 30.56 2.33
C ALA A 383 4.90 30.90 1.24
N GLU A 384 6.13 31.20 1.63
CA GLU A 384 7.21 31.49 0.68
C GLU A 384 7.68 30.26 -0.10
N GLU A 385 7.72 29.08 0.53
CA GLU A 385 7.97 27.81 -0.18
C GLU A 385 6.95 27.57 -1.30
N LEU A 386 5.65 27.76 -0.99
CA LEU A 386 4.56 27.63 -1.95
C LEU A 386 4.72 28.63 -3.10
N ARG A 387 5.00 29.90 -2.81
CA ARG A 387 5.24 30.95 -3.83
C ARG A 387 6.44 30.62 -4.71
N ARG A 388 7.54 30.14 -4.14
CA ARG A 388 8.74 29.73 -4.88
C ARG A 388 8.44 28.56 -5.83
N MET A 389 7.66 27.59 -5.37
CA MET A 389 7.23 26.46 -6.21
C MET A 389 6.34 26.93 -7.37
N VAL A 390 5.39 27.83 -7.12
CA VAL A 390 4.59 28.47 -8.18
C VAL A 390 5.50 29.17 -9.17
N TYR A 391 6.38 30.07 -8.71
CA TYR A 391 7.30 30.83 -9.56
C TYR A 391 8.15 29.92 -10.47
N LYS A 392 8.72 28.84 -9.90
CA LYS A 392 9.52 27.84 -10.64
C LYS A 392 8.76 27.29 -11.85
N TYR A 393 7.46 27.03 -11.70
CA TYR A 393 6.62 26.43 -12.74
C TYR A 393 5.80 27.46 -13.55
N THR A 394 5.93 28.76 -13.27
CA THR A 394 5.27 29.83 -14.03
C THR A 394 6.25 30.80 -14.68
N ALA A 395 7.57 30.58 -14.55
CA ALA A 395 8.60 31.50 -15.03
C ALA A 395 8.55 31.74 -16.56
N GLN A 396 8.19 30.74 -17.34
CA GLN A 396 8.09 30.84 -18.80
C GLN A 396 7.03 29.87 -19.32
N PHE A 397 6.25 30.27 -20.32
CA PHE A 397 5.36 29.38 -21.10
C PHE A 397 5.84 29.25 -22.55
N PRO A 398 5.68 28.08 -23.19
CA PRO A 398 6.05 27.92 -24.60
C PRO A 398 5.15 28.78 -25.49
N ALA A 399 5.75 29.35 -26.54
CA ALA A 399 5.00 30.04 -27.58
C ALA A 399 4.16 29.04 -28.39
N ARG A 400 2.99 29.49 -28.86
CA ARG A 400 2.14 28.68 -29.72
C ARG A 400 2.77 28.49 -31.11
N PRO A 401 2.44 27.40 -31.83
CA PRO A 401 2.88 27.21 -33.21
C PRO A 401 2.41 28.36 -34.13
N SER A 402 3.24 28.74 -35.09
CA SER A 402 2.91 29.82 -36.05
C SER A 402 1.83 29.44 -37.06
N SER A 403 1.63 28.15 -37.32
CA SER A 403 0.58 27.63 -38.21
C SER A 403 -0.49 26.93 -37.39
N LEU A 404 -1.62 27.63 -37.20
CA LEU A 404 -2.78 27.13 -36.47
C LEU A 404 -3.87 26.63 -37.44
N ARG A 405 -4.67 25.65 -37.01
CA ARG A 405 -5.70 24.98 -37.80
C ARG A 405 -7.01 24.86 -37.04
N PRO A 406 -8.17 25.07 -37.67
CA PRO A 406 -9.44 24.79 -37.01
C PRO A 406 -9.56 23.31 -36.68
N HIS A 407 -10.07 23.00 -35.48
CA HIS A 407 -10.53 21.65 -35.15
C HIS A 407 -12.01 21.58 -35.45
N GLU A 408 -12.40 20.68 -36.36
CA GLU A 408 -13.80 20.40 -36.68
C GLU A 408 -14.16 18.98 -36.23
N GLY A 409 -15.29 18.85 -35.55
CA GLY A 409 -15.86 17.55 -35.17
C GLY A 409 -15.99 17.34 -33.66
N LYS A 410 -16.01 16.08 -33.27
CA LYS A 410 -16.23 15.61 -31.89
C LYS A 410 -14.98 15.84 -31.01
N ASP A 411 -15.20 15.80 -29.70
CA ASP A 411 -14.14 15.95 -28.70
C ASP A 411 -13.15 14.77 -28.79
N VAL A 412 -11.87 15.08 -28.70
CA VAL A 412 -10.79 14.13 -28.44
C VAL A 412 -10.22 14.44 -27.07
N VAL A 413 -10.31 13.48 -26.14
CA VAL A 413 -10.03 13.70 -24.72
C VAL A 413 -8.81 12.90 -24.30
N LEU A 414 -7.84 13.56 -23.66
CA LEU A 414 -6.80 12.90 -22.88
C LEU A 414 -7.23 12.90 -21.42
N VAL A 415 -7.26 11.74 -20.78
CA VAL A 415 -7.58 11.62 -19.35
C VAL A 415 -6.47 10.87 -18.63
N THR A 416 -6.07 11.37 -17.46
CA THR A 416 -4.97 10.78 -16.68
C THR A 416 -5.48 10.01 -15.46
N GLY A 417 -4.85 8.87 -15.14
CA GLY A 417 -5.15 8.11 -13.92
C GLY A 417 -6.47 7.35 -13.96
N THR A 418 -6.78 6.71 -15.08
CA THR A 418 -8.04 5.96 -15.29
C THR A 418 -8.06 4.58 -14.64
N THR A 419 -6.91 4.10 -14.16
CA THR A 419 -6.82 2.87 -13.35
C THR A 419 -7.24 3.08 -11.89
N GLY A 420 -7.37 4.33 -11.42
CA GLY A 420 -7.94 4.64 -10.11
C GLY A 420 -9.47 4.61 -10.13
N GLY A 421 -10.12 4.41 -8.99
CA GLY A 421 -11.59 4.26 -8.92
C GLY A 421 -12.37 5.41 -9.54
N PHE A 422 -12.10 6.66 -9.14
CA PHE A 422 -12.78 7.83 -9.69
C PHE A 422 -12.43 8.07 -11.18
N GLY A 423 -11.17 7.84 -11.56
CA GLY A 423 -10.71 7.95 -12.95
C GLY A 423 -11.33 6.90 -13.88
N CYS A 424 -11.61 5.71 -13.37
CA CYS A 424 -12.32 4.64 -14.07
C CYS A 424 -13.74 5.07 -14.43
N ASP A 425 -14.46 5.71 -13.50
CA ASP A 425 -15.80 6.23 -13.77
C ASP A 425 -15.78 7.37 -14.80
N ILE A 426 -14.79 8.29 -14.73
CA ILE A 426 -14.57 9.32 -15.75
C ILE A 426 -14.40 8.67 -17.14
N LEU A 427 -13.54 7.65 -17.23
CA LEU A 427 -13.28 6.95 -18.48
C LEU A 427 -14.55 6.30 -19.03
N ALA A 428 -15.34 5.63 -18.19
CA ALA A 428 -16.60 5.01 -18.59
C ALA A 428 -17.58 6.05 -19.17
N HIS A 429 -17.77 7.20 -18.51
CA HIS A 429 -18.64 8.27 -19.00
C HIS A 429 -18.16 8.86 -20.33
N LEU A 430 -16.85 9.10 -20.48
CA LEU A 430 -16.28 9.58 -21.74
C LEU A 430 -16.48 8.57 -22.88
N LEU A 431 -16.26 7.29 -22.61
CA LEU A 431 -16.45 6.22 -23.59
C LEU A 431 -17.93 6.01 -23.94
N GLN A 432 -18.87 6.38 -23.09
CA GLN A 432 -20.30 6.33 -23.40
C GLN A 432 -20.78 7.60 -24.13
N ASN A 433 -20.04 8.70 -24.05
CA ASN A 433 -20.47 9.98 -24.61
C ASN A 433 -20.32 10.02 -26.15
N GLU A 434 -21.43 10.25 -26.85
CA GLU A 434 -21.45 10.32 -28.33
C GLU A 434 -20.76 11.57 -28.89
N THR A 435 -20.59 12.63 -28.09
CA THR A 435 -19.86 13.84 -28.47
C THR A 435 -18.34 13.65 -28.43
N VAL A 436 -17.86 12.52 -27.92
CA VAL A 436 -16.43 12.17 -27.83
C VAL A 436 -16.07 11.16 -28.93
N ALA A 437 -15.09 11.51 -29.77
CA ALA A 437 -14.57 10.64 -30.83
C ALA A 437 -13.46 9.71 -30.35
N ARG A 438 -12.60 10.17 -29.43
CA ARG A 438 -11.45 9.40 -28.93
C ARG A 438 -11.09 9.78 -27.50
N VAL A 439 -10.67 8.78 -26.73
CA VAL A 439 -10.18 8.91 -25.37
C VAL A 439 -8.79 8.28 -25.28
N TYR A 440 -7.77 9.11 -25.03
CA TYR A 440 -6.43 8.67 -24.65
C TYR A 440 -6.36 8.55 -23.13
N ALA A 441 -6.36 7.31 -22.63
CA ALA A 441 -6.25 7.01 -21.21
C ALA A 441 -4.77 6.88 -20.81
N VAL A 442 -4.19 7.94 -20.28
CA VAL A 442 -2.76 8.00 -19.93
C VAL A 442 -2.55 7.54 -18.49
N ASN A 443 -1.77 6.47 -18.32
CA ASN A 443 -1.40 5.91 -17.03
C ASN A 443 0.11 5.69 -16.93
N ARG A 444 0.64 5.60 -15.71
CA ARG A 444 2.07 5.30 -15.50
C ARG A 444 2.38 3.91 -16.05
N PRO A 445 3.58 3.70 -16.61
CA PRO A 445 4.02 2.37 -17.03
C PRO A 445 3.96 1.37 -15.88
N GLY A 446 3.65 0.12 -16.20
CA GLY A 446 3.69 -0.96 -15.22
C GLY A 446 3.20 -2.28 -15.79
N GLU A 447 3.32 -3.35 -15.00
CA GLU A 447 2.83 -4.65 -15.42
C GLU A 447 1.32 -4.61 -15.68
N ASP A 448 0.93 -5.10 -16.86
CA ASP A 448 -0.46 -5.31 -17.29
C ASP A 448 -1.42 -4.14 -16.98
N VAL A 449 -1.09 -2.94 -17.48
CA VAL A 449 -1.94 -1.74 -17.28
C VAL A 449 -3.37 -1.95 -17.79
N LEU A 450 -3.52 -2.67 -18.92
CA LEU A 450 -4.83 -2.98 -19.49
C LEU A 450 -5.62 -3.98 -18.63
N GLY A 451 -4.98 -5.01 -18.09
CA GLY A 451 -5.61 -5.94 -17.15
C GLY A 451 -6.05 -5.25 -15.87
N ARG A 452 -5.22 -4.34 -15.31
CA ARG A 452 -5.62 -3.49 -14.18
C ARG A 452 -6.84 -2.63 -14.52
N GLN A 453 -6.83 -1.95 -15.66
CA GLN A 453 -7.98 -1.16 -16.13
C GLN A 453 -9.25 -2.01 -16.27
N THR A 454 -9.12 -3.22 -16.84
CA THR A 454 -10.22 -4.16 -17.05
C THR A 454 -10.79 -4.65 -15.73
N LYS A 455 -9.93 -5.03 -14.78
CA LYS A 455 -10.31 -5.44 -13.43
C LYS A 455 -11.10 -4.33 -12.73
N THR A 456 -10.61 -3.09 -12.73
CA THR A 456 -11.31 -1.96 -12.12
C THR A 456 -12.63 -1.64 -12.81
N PHE A 457 -12.77 -1.86 -14.13
CA PHE A 457 -14.06 -1.76 -14.82
C PHE A 457 -15.07 -2.79 -14.32
N MET A 458 -14.64 -4.06 -14.19
CA MET A 458 -15.50 -5.16 -13.71
C MET A 458 -15.94 -4.93 -12.26
N GLU A 459 -14.99 -4.64 -11.36
CA GLU A 459 -15.27 -4.43 -9.93
C GLU A 459 -16.26 -3.30 -9.69
N ARG A 460 -16.23 -2.25 -10.54
CA ARG A 460 -17.11 -1.08 -10.44
C ARG A 460 -18.40 -1.22 -11.26
N GLY A 461 -18.67 -2.38 -11.86
CA GLY A 461 -19.89 -2.64 -12.61
C GLY A 461 -20.05 -1.84 -13.91
N HIS A 462 -18.92 -1.55 -14.59
CA HIS A 462 -18.90 -0.96 -15.93
C HIS A 462 -18.84 -2.04 -17.01
N ASP A 463 -19.32 -1.70 -18.21
CA ASP A 463 -19.22 -2.57 -19.38
C ASP A 463 -17.78 -2.60 -19.91
N VAL A 464 -17.13 -3.76 -19.81
CA VAL A 464 -15.78 -4.01 -20.31
C VAL A 464 -15.72 -3.91 -21.84
N GLY A 465 -16.85 -4.07 -22.54
CA GLY A 465 -16.96 -3.83 -23.99
C GLY A 465 -16.55 -2.42 -24.41
N LEU A 466 -16.61 -1.44 -23.50
CA LEU A 466 -16.13 -0.08 -23.76
C LEU A 466 -14.61 -0.01 -23.96
N LEU A 467 -13.84 -0.94 -23.37
CA LEU A 467 -12.38 -1.00 -23.48
C LEU A 467 -11.89 -1.63 -24.79
N VAL A 468 -12.79 -2.22 -25.58
CA VAL A 468 -12.47 -2.68 -26.95
C VAL A 468 -13.02 -1.74 -28.02
N ALA A 469 -13.71 -0.67 -27.63
CA ALA A 469 -14.28 0.28 -28.56
C ALA A 469 -13.18 1.04 -29.32
N PRO A 470 -13.34 1.34 -30.62
CA PRO A 470 -12.33 2.07 -31.41
C PRO A 470 -11.98 3.47 -30.89
N LYS A 471 -12.83 4.04 -30.03
CA LYS A 471 -12.59 5.33 -29.37
C LYS A 471 -11.64 5.24 -28.18
N PHE A 472 -11.40 4.05 -27.61
CA PHE A 472 -10.50 3.87 -26.48
C PHE A 472 -9.06 3.64 -26.95
N ARG A 473 -8.11 4.37 -26.35
CA ARG A 473 -6.68 4.11 -26.52
C ARG A 473 -5.99 4.23 -25.16
N LEU A 474 -5.49 3.11 -24.65
CA LEU A 474 -4.62 3.12 -23.48
C LEU A 474 -3.22 3.62 -23.88
N VAL A 475 -2.64 4.50 -23.06
CA VAL A 475 -1.31 5.08 -23.27
C VAL A 475 -0.53 4.97 -21.98
N GLU A 476 0.66 4.39 -22.05
CA GLU A 476 1.60 4.35 -20.93
C GLU A 476 2.58 5.52 -21.07
N GLY A 477 2.74 6.29 -20.00
CA GLY A 477 3.63 7.46 -20.00
C GLY A 477 3.86 8.04 -18.61
N ASP A 478 5.03 8.65 -18.43
CA ASP A 478 5.38 9.43 -17.25
C ASP A 478 5.26 10.92 -17.56
N LEU A 479 4.14 11.52 -17.18
CA LEU A 479 3.87 12.93 -17.44
C LEU A 479 4.82 13.89 -16.71
N SER A 480 5.62 13.42 -15.74
CA SER A 480 6.57 14.28 -15.02
C SER A 480 7.81 14.63 -15.85
N VAL A 481 8.05 13.95 -16.97
CA VAL A 481 9.19 14.22 -17.86
C VAL A 481 8.75 14.83 -19.21
N PRO A 482 9.62 15.61 -19.87
CA PRO A 482 9.35 16.13 -21.22
C PRO A 482 8.99 15.00 -22.20
N GLY A 483 7.96 15.20 -23.03
CA GLY A 483 7.47 14.19 -23.99
C GLY A 483 6.75 12.99 -23.33
N ALA A 484 6.62 13.01 -22.00
CA ALA A 484 5.93 12.01 -21.19
C ALA A 484 6.42 10.55 -21.34
N HIS A 485 7.62 10.33 -21.90
CA HIS A 485 8.09 9.02 -22.35
C HIS A 485 7.08 8.27 -23.26
N ILE A 486 6.23 9.00 -23.96
CA ILE A 486 5.32 8.43 -24.96
C ILE A 486 6.08 8.33 -26.28
N GLU A 487 5.83 7.27 -27.06
CA GLU A 487 6.39 7.11 -28.40
C GLU A 487 6.20 8.40 -29.24
N PRO A 488 7.24 8.94 -29.89
CA PRO A 488 7.17 10.23 -30.58
C PRO A 488 6.03 10.35 -31.60
N ALA A 489 5.71 9.26 -32.32
CA ALA A 489 4.62 9.25 -33.28
C ALA A 489 3.26 9.43 -32.57
N LEU A 490 3.01 8.66 -31.51
CA LEU A 490 1.80 8.73 -30.70
C LEU A 490 1.69 10.07 -29.95
N PHE A 491 2.80 10.58 -29.40
CA PHE A 491 2.81 11.88 -28.75
C PHE A 491 2.42 13.01 -29.73
N ASN A 492 2.95 12.96 -30.95
CA ASN A 492 2.58 13.91 -32.01
C ASN A 492 1.12 13.76 -32.44
N GLU A 493 0.60 12.53 -32.54
CA GLU A 493 -0.82 12.27 -32.79
C GLU A 493 -1.69 12.92 -31.71
N ILE A 494 -1.38 12.68 -30.43
CA ILE A 494 -2.07 13.27 -29.28
C ILE A 494 -2.03 14.79 -29.37
N ARG A 495 -0.84 15.39 -29.53
CA ARG A 495 -0.64 16.84 -29.64
C ARG A 495 -1.49 17.48 -30.75
N ASN A 496 -1.59 16.79 -31.89
CA ASN A 496 -2.30 17.29 -33.06
C ASN A 496 -3.82 17.10 -33.00
N THR A 497 -4.32 16.18 -32.17
CA THR A 497 -5.73 15.78 -32.18
C THR A 497 -6.49 16.10 -30.90
N VAL A 498 -5.81 16.19 -29.75
CA VAL A 498 -6.47 16.42 -28.45
C VAL A 498 -7.15 17.79 -28.42
N THR A 499 -8.35 17.81 -27.84
CA THR A 499 -9.17 19.03 -27.66
C THR A 499 -9.41 19.34 -26.19
N HIS A 500 -9.39 18.31 -25.34
CA HIS A 500 -9.62 18.41 -23.91
C HIS A 500 -8.63 17.51 -23.17
N ILE A 501 -8.09 18.01 -22.08
CA ILE A 501 -7.22 17.30 -21.16
C ILE A 501 -7.92 17.28 -19.80
N ILE A 502 -8.20 16.10 -19.26
CA ILE A 502 -8.73 15.91 -17.91
C ILE A 502 -7.61 15.33 -17.04
N HIS A 503 -6.98 16.19 -16.25
CA HIS A 503 -5.91 15.83 -15.35
C HIS A 503 -6.46 15.41 -13.98
N ASN A 504 -6.66 14.10 -13.80
CA ASN A 504 -7.15 13.49 -12.57
C ASN A 504 -6.04 12.79 -11.76
N ALA A 505 -5.02 12.24 -12.43
CA ALA A 505 -3.92 11.53 -11.78
C ALA A 505 -3.18 12.41 -10.74
N TRP A 506 -3.36 12.08 -9.45
CA TRP A 506 -2.65 12.69 -8.34
C TRP A 506 -2.45 11.65 -7.24
N ARG A 507 -1.33 11.72 -6.51
CA ARG A 507 -1.15 10.89 -5.31
C ARG A 507 -1.95 11.51 -4.17
N VAL A 508 -2.86 10.77 -3.55
CA VAL A 508 -3.60 11.26 -2.37
C VAL A 508 -2.92 10.70 -1.13
N ASP A 509 -2.15 11.56 -0.46
CA ASP A 509 -1.39 11.19 0.72
C ASP A 509 -1.20 12.43 1.60
N PHE A 510 -1.88 12.46 2.75
CA PHE A 510 -1.89 13.62 3.62
C PHE A 510 -0.66 13.68 4.54
N THR A 511 0.21 12.68 4.51
CA THR A 511 1.41 12.59 5.36
C THR A 511 2.66 13.20 4.72
N LEU A 512 2.64 13.37 3.40
CA LEU A 512 3.80 13.86 2.66
C LEU A 512 3.92 15.39 2.70
N ALA A 513 5.15 15.87 2.57
CA ALA A 513 5.46 17.29 2.39
C ALA A 513 5.29 17.72 0.91
N LEU A 514 5.16 19.04 0.68
CA LEU A 514 4.98 19.63 -0.65
C LEU A 514 6.00 19.13 -1.69
N VAL A 515 7.27 19.02 -1.33
CA VAL A 515 8.35 18.59 -2.24
C VAL A 515 8.09 17.21 -2.85
N SER A 516 7.43 16.30 -2.12
CA SER A 516 7.08 14.96 -2.62
C SER A 516 6.07 15.00 -3.77
N PHE A 517 5.34 16.11 -3.93
CA PHE A 517 4.38 16.34 -4.99
C PHE A 517 4.96 17.17 -6.16
N GLU A 518 6.24 17.51 -6.14
CA GLU A 518 6.84 18.30 -7.21
C GLU A 518 6.70 17.60 -8.57
N SER A 519 6.78 16.27 -8.61
CA SER A 519 6.54 15.49 -9.84
C SER A 519 5.11 15.66 -10.38
N ASN A 520 4.10 15.79 -9.51
CA ASN A 520 2.71 16.06 -9.90
C ASN A 520 2.53 17.49 -10.43
N ILE A 521 3.19 18.46 -9.79
CA ILE A 521 3.19 19.87 -10.24
C ILE A 521 3.87 19.96 -11.60
N ARG A 522 5.01 19.28 -11.79
CA ARG A 522 5.70 19.17 -13.07
C ARG A 522 4.85 18.50 -14.13
N ALA A 523 4.11 17.44 -13.79
CA ALA A 523 3.18 16.81 -14.72
C ALA A 523 2.05 17.77 -15.15
N THR A 524 1.52 18.57 -14.23
CA THR A 524 0.55 19.63 -14.56
C THR A 524 1.15 20.63 -15.54
N ARG A 525 2.39 21.05 -15.29
CA ARG A 525 3.13 21.95 -16.17
C ARG A 525 3.36 21.36 -17.57
N ASN A 526 3.76 20.10 -17.66
CA ASN A 526 3.99 19.43 -18.94
C ASN A 526 2.69 19.28 -19.75
N LEU A 527 1.54 19.11 -19.08
CA LEU A 527 0.23 19.11 -19.75
C LEU A 527 -0.18 20.50 -20.26
N VAL A 528 0.19 21.57 -19.54
CA VAL A 528 0.07 22.95 -20.06
C VAL A 528 0.90 23.11 -21.33
N ASP A 529 2.15 22.66 -21.31
CA ASP A 529 3.05 22.75 -22.46
C ASP A 529 2.51 21.93 -23.66
N LEU A 530 1.99 20.73 -23.41
CA LEU A 530 1.32 19.91 -24.42
C LEU A 530 0.14 20.67 -25.06
N ALA A 531 -0.73 21.27 -24.24
CA ALA A 531 -1.87 22.04 -24.74
C ALA A 531 -1.43 23.24 -25.59
N LEU A 532 -0.47 24.02 -25.11
CA LEU A 532 0.03 25.20 -25.83
C LEU A 532 0.77 24.85 -27.13
N SER A 533 1.43 23.68 -27.17
CA SER A 533 2.11 23.18 -28.35
C SER A 533 1.15 22.65 -29.44
N SER A 534 -0.15 22.53 -29.16
CA SER A 534 -1.14 22.06 -30.13
C SER A 534 -1.27 23.01 -31.32
N PRO A 535 -1.34 22.49 -32.56
CA PRO A 535 -1.56 23.30 -33.75
C PRO A 535 -3.03 23.74 -33.94
N SER A 536 -3.94 23.45 -33.01
CA SER A 536 -5.35 23.86 -33.10
C SER A 536 -5.53 25.38 -32.97
N LEU A 537 -6.57 25.99 -33.54
CA LEU A 537 -6.82 27.45 -33.42
C LEU A 537 -6.93 27.90 -31.97
N ALA A 538 -7.70 27.18 -31.16
CA ALA A 538 -7.69 27.29 -29.70
C ALA A 538 -6.85 26.16 -29.10
N PRO A 539 -6.04 26.41 -28.05
CA PRO A 539 -5.36 25.34 -27.36
C PRO A 539 -6.38 24.40 -26.70
N PRO A 540 -6.05 23.11 -26.51
CA PRO A 540 -6.89 22.16 -25.80
C PRO A 540 -7.25 22.68 -24.41
N ARG A 541 -8.52 22.53 -24.01
CA ARG A 541 -8.96 22.91 -22.67
C ARG A 541 -8.35 21.98 -21.64
N LEU A 542 -7.79 22.52 -20.57
CA LEU A 542 -7.19 21.72 -19.49
C LEU A 542 -8.08 21.79 -18.26
N LEU A 543 -8.81 20.71 -17.99
CA LEU A 543 -9.57 20.52 -16.78
C LEU A 543 -8.73 19.79 -15.73
N PHE A 544 -8.50 20.43 -14.59
CA PHE A 544 -7.73 19.89 -13.48
C PHE A 544 -8.62 19.52 -12.31
N MET A 545 -8.43 18.29 -11.81
CA MET A 545 -9.05 17.83 -10.58
C MET A 545 -8.29 18.38 -9.37
N SER A 546 -8.75 19.51 -8.85
CA SER A 546 -8.32 20.03 -7.56
C SER A 546 -9.14 19.42 -6.42
N SER A 547 -8.91 19.88 -5.19
CA SER A 547 -9.60 19.39 -3.99
C SER A 547 -10.15 20.57 -3.22
N ILE A 548 -11.33 20.39 -2.64
CA ILE A 548 -11.86 21.36 -1.68
C ILE A 548 -10.98 21.47 -0.42
N GLY A 549 -10.14 20.45 -0.18
CA GLY A 549 -9.15 20.43 0.88
C GLY A 549 -8.09 21.53 0.78
N ILE A 550 -8.01 22.33 -0.30
CA ILE A 550 -7.15 23.52 -0.30
C ILE A 550 -7.62 24.60 0.69
N LEU A 551 -8.86 24.51 1.17
CA LEU A 551 -9.49 25.47 2.08
C LEU A 551 -9.19 25.09 3.54
N GLN A 552 -7.92 25.06 3.95
CA GLN A 552 -7.52 24.72 5.31
C GLN A 552 -7.74 25.88 6.28
N ASN A 553 -7.36 27.10 5.86
CA ASN A 553 -7.45 28.31 6.67
C ASN A 553 -8.24 29.40 5.92
N PRO A 554 -9.55 29.22 5.70
CA PRO A 554 -10.35 30.18 4.93
C PRO A 554 -10.43 31.53 5.64
N THR A 555 -10.15 32.61 4.90
CA THR A 555 -10.19 34.01 5.38
C THR A 555 -11.47 34.74 5.00
N PHE A 556 -12.28 34.17 4.11
CA PHE A 556 -13.55 34.75 3.66
C PHE A 556 -14.70 34.45 4.63
N SER A 557 -15.76 35.26 4.53
CA SER A 557 -17.00 35.06 5.28
C SER A 557 -18.12 34.56 4.35
N GLY A 558 -18.79 33.46 4.73
CA GLY A 558 -19.84 32.85 3.92
C GLY A 558 -19.38 31.64 3.11
N PRO A 559 -20.15 31.21 2.09
CA PRO A 559 -19.79 30.09 1.21
C PRO A 559 -18.42 30.32 0.55
N ALA A 560 -17.68 29.23 0.34
CA ALA A 560 -16.40 29.29 -0.33
C ALA A 560 -16.59 29.79 -1.77
N PRO A 561 -15.81 30.77 -2.23
CA PRO A 561 -15.97 31.31 -3.58
C PRO A 561 -15.37 30.36 -4.63
N GLU A 562 -16.00 30.33 -5.80
CA GLU A 562 -15.48 29.73 -7.03
C GLU A 562 -14.54 30.72 -7.75
N GLU A 563 -13.62 31.31 -7.00
CA GLU A 563 -12.70 32.36 -7.45
C GLU A 563 -11.24 31.99 -7.13
N PRO A 564 -10.26 32.67 -7.75
CA PRO A 564 -8.85 32.50 -7.40
C PRO A 564 -8.60 32.83 -5.93
N LEU A 565 -7.83 31.98 -5.25
CA LEU A 565 -7.43 32.16 -3.85
C LEU A 565 -5.91 32.34 -3.83
N ASP A 566 -5.44 33.59 -3.89
CA ASP A 566 -4.03 33.92 -4.12
C ASP A 566 -3.13 33.82 -2.88
N ASP A 567 -3.71 33.87 -1.68
CA ASP A 567 -2.95 33.73 -0.45
C ASP A 567 -2.62 32.26 -0.18
N PRO A 568 -1.33 31.85 -0.18
CA PRO A 568 -0.94 30.47 0.13
C PRO A 568 -1.37 30.02 1.52
N ALA A 569 -1.55 30.94 2.48
CA ALA A 569 -1.95 30.61 3.85
C ALA A 569 -3.24 29.79 3.92
N ILE A 570 -4.12 29.94 2.91
CA ILE A 570 -5.38 29.20 2.83
C ILE A 570 -5.17 27.68 2.78
N ALA A 571 -4.06 27.20 2.20
CA ALA A 571 -3.81 25.79 1.93
C ALA A 571 -2.79 25.15 2.89
N ILE A 572 -2.10 25.94 3.71
CA ILE A 572 -1.03 25.46 4.61
C ILE A 572 -1.63 24.55 5.68
N ARG A 573 -1.23 23.26 5.65
CA ARG A 573 -1.50 22.26 6.69
C ARG A 573 -0.70 20.98 6.44
N SER A 574 -0.69 20.51 5.19
CA SER A 574 0.05 19.34 4.74
C SER A 574 0.36 19.41 3.25
N GLY A 575 1.28 18.59 2.76
CA GLY A 575 1.78 18.70 1.39
C GLY A 575 0.72 18.45 0.30
N TYR A 576 -0.32 17.65 0.58
CA TYR A 576 -1.39 17.41 -0.38
C TYR A 576 -2.19 18.67 -0.74
N PRO A 577 -2.86 19.38 0.20
CA PRO A 577 -3.58 20.62 -0.11
C PRO A 577 -2.64 21.72 -0.64
N GLU A 578 -1.43 21.83 -0.10
CA GLU A 578 -0.39 22.74 -0.60
C GLU A 578 -0.09 22.48 -2.08
N SER A 579 0.13 21.22 -2.48
CA SER A 579 0.43 20.85 -3.86
C SER A 579 -0.71 21.13 -4.83
N LYS A 580 -1.97 20.91 -4.40
CA LYS A 580 -3.16 21.22 -5.20
C LYS A 580 -3.30 22.72 -5.40
N TRP A 581 -3.08 23.51 -4.35
CA TRP A 581 -3.07 24.97 -4.46
C TRP A 581 -1.97 25.48 -5.41
N VAL A 582 -0.75 24.93 -5.33
CA VAL A 582 0.33 25.27 -6.27
C VAL A 582 -0.08 24.96 -7.71
N ALA A 583 -0.67 23.79 -7.96
CA ALA A 583 -1.15 23.43 -9.29
C ALA A 583 -2.28 24.36 -9.80
N GLU A 584 -3.20 24.78 -8.93
CA GLU A 584 -4.20 25.80 -9.27
C GLU A 584 -3.53 27.12 -9.69
N ARG A 585 -2.53 27.58 -8.94
CA ARG A 585 -1.79 28.81 -9.28
C ARG A 585 -1.02 28.69 -10.60
N VAL A 586 -0.38 27.55 -10.86
CA VAL A 586 0.32 27.30 -12.13
C VAL A 586 -0.65 27.38 -13.31
N LEU A 587 -1.83 26.77 -13.19
CA LEU A 587 -2.85 26.81 -14.24
C LEU A 587 -3.42 28.20 -14.45
N LEU A 588 -3.73 28.93 -13.39
CA LEU A 588 -4.23 30.31 -13.51
C LEU A 588 -3.19 31.25 -14.11
N ALA A 589 -1.92 31.12 -13.73
CA ALA A 589 -0.84 31.86 -14.37
C ALA A 589 -0.74 31.53 -15.86
N ALA A 590 -0.88 30.25 -16.25
CA ALA A 590 -0.92 29.85 -17.65
C ALA A 590 -2.09 30.51 -18.40
N GLY A 591 -3.29 30.54 -17.80
CA GLY A 591 -4.46 31.19 -18.41
C GLY A 591 -4.39 32.72 -18.44
N GLN A 592 -3.60 33.34 -17.58
CA GLN A 592 -3.37 34.80 -17.60
C GLN A 592 -2.28 35.21 -18.61
N GLN A 593 -1.26 34.36 -18.80
CA GLN A 593 -0.09 34.67 -19.63
C GLN A 593 -0.17 34.12 -21.06
N THR A 594 -1.15 33.26 -21.35
CA THR A 594 -1.31 32.56 -22.63
C THR A 594 -2.78 32.47 -23.03
N GLU A 595 -3.07 31.89 -24.20
CA GLU A 595 -4.45 31.66 -24.67
C GLU A 595 -5.10 30.39 -24.06
N LEU A 596 -4.42 29.71 -23.12
CA LEU A 596 -4.97 28.54 -22.45
C LEU A 596 -6.20 28.91 -21.61
N GLN A 597 -7.25 28.09 -21.67
CA GLN A 597 -8.45 28.26 -20.85
C GLN A 597 -8.59 27.08 -19.88
N PRO A 598 -7.85 27.10 -18.75
CA PRO A 598 -7.93 26.04 -17.76
C PRO A 598 -9.27 26.07 -17.01
N ILE A 599 -9.72 24.89 -16.60
CA ILE A 599 -10.85 24.71 -15.68
C ILE A 599 -10.31 23.98 -14.45
N ILE A 600 -10.49 24.58 -13.28
CA ILE A 600 -10.12 23.99 -12.00
C ILE A 600 -11.40 23.52 -11.34
N VAL A 601 -11.49 22.22 -11.06
CA VAL A 601 -12.64 21.65 -10.36
C VAL A 601 -12.20 21.20 -8.98
N ARG A 602 -12.66 21.89 -7.93
CA ARG A 602 -12.41 21.53 -6.53
C ARG A 602 -13.42 20.48 -6.10
N LEU A 603 -12.97 19.23 -6.00
CA LEU A 603 -13.82 18.10 -5.63
C LEU A 603 -13.96 17.99 -4.10
N GLY A 604 -15.21 17.80 -3.65
CA GLY A 604 -15.56 17.50 -2.26
C GLY A 604 -15.37 16.04 -1.86
N GLY A 605 -15.90 15.67 -0.70
CA GLY A 605 -15.90 14.27 -0.25
C GLY A 605 -16.66 13.37 -1.21
N VAL A 606 -16.00 12.32 -1.70
CA VAL A 606 -16.62 11.30 -2.55
C VAL A 606 -16.90 10.06 -1.73
N CYS A 607 -18.09 9.50 -1.86
CA CYS A 607 -18.49 8.23 -1.24
C CYS A 607 -18.92 7.25 -2.31
N GLY A 608 -18.77 5.94 -2.06
CA GLY A 608 -19.39 4.85 -2.82
C GLY A 608 -19.14 4.83 -4.34
N ASP A 609 -18.79 3.68 -4.88
CA ASP A 609 -18.80 3.50 -6.32
C ASP A 609 -20.20 3.23 -6.87
N ARG A 610 -20.27 2.98 -8.19
CA ARG A 610 -21.52 2.69 -8.90
C ARG A 610 -22.29 1.49 -8.31
N THR A 611 -21.60 0.54 -7.69
CA THR A 611 -22.19 -0.65 -7.05
C THR A 611 -22.49 -0.45 -5.57
N GLY A 612 -22.10 0.71 -5.01
CA GLY A 612 -22.20 1.01 -3.59
C GLY A 612 -20.96 0.59 -2.77
N HIS A 613 -19.95 -0.02 -3.40
CA HIS A 613 -18.71 -0.38 -2.71
C HIS A 613 -17.94 0.88 -2.31
N TRP A 614 -17.47 0.92 -1.07
CA TRP A 614 -16.63 2.00 -0.54
C TRP A 614 -15.41 1.38 0.15
N ASN A 615 -14.22 1.87 -0.20
CA ASN A 615 -12.94 1.38 0.30
C ASN A 615 -12.88 1.35 1.84
N GLU A 616 -12.84 0.14 2.40
CA GLU A 616 -12.85 -0.11 3.85
C GLU A 616 -11.65 0.49 4.62
N LYS A 617 -10.59 0.89 3.90
CA LYS A 617 -9.42 1.55 4.49
C LYS A 617 -9.63 3.05 4.72
N GLU A 618 -10.69 3.63 4.16
CA GLU A 618 -11.02 5.04 4.39
C GLU A 618 -11.71 5.24 5.75
N TYR A 619 -11.68 6.48 6.25
CA TYR A 619 -12.14 6.79 7.60
C TYR A 619 -13.64 6.46 7.79
N ILE A 620 -14.55 6.82 6.88
CA ILE A 620 -15.98 6.49 7.07
C ILE A 620 -16.25 4.97 7.07
N PRO A 621 -15.83 4.19 6.04
CA PRO A 621 -16.06 2.74 6.05
C PRO A 621 -15.40 2.02 7.23
N SER A 622 -14.19 2.41 7.62
CA SER A 622 -13.51 1.79 8.76
C SER A 622 -14.24 2.06 10.07
N LEU A 623 -14.75 3.27 10.28
CA LEU A 623 -15.60 3.63 11.43
C LEU A 623 -16.88 2.80 11.45
N ILE A 624 -17.59 2.69 10.33
CA ILE A 624 -18.84 1.92 10.23
C ILE A 624 -18.59 0.45 10.51
N LYS A 625 -17.55 -0.14 9.90
CA LYS A 625 -17.20 -1.55 10.11
C LYS A 625 -16.82 -1.84 11.55
N SER A 626 -16.13 -0.92 12.19
CA SER A 626 -15.72 -1.02 13.60
C SER A 626 -16.88 -0.96 14.58
N ALA A 627 -18.04 -0.44 14.17
CA ALA A 627 -19.22 -0.38 15.02
C ALA A 627 -19.71 -1.76 15.44
N LEU A 628 -19.49 -2.79 14.60
CA LEU A 628 -19.82 -4.18 14.93
C LEU A 628 -18.95 -4.73 16.07
N PHE A 629 -17.74 -4.20 16.23
CA PHE A 629 -16.85 -4.58 17.33
C PHE A 629 -17.09 -3.70 18.56
N LEU A 630 -17.13 -2.38 18.37
CA LEU A 630 -17.31 -1.40 19.45
C LEU A 630 -18.73 -1.37 20.02
N GLN A 631 -19.70 -1.94 19.30
CA GLN A 631 -21.12 -1.94 19.64
C GLN A 631 -21.69 -0.52 19.77
N CYS A 632 -21.14 0.45 19.03
CA CYS A 632 -21.66 1.81 18.95
C CYS A 632 -21.13 2.57 17.72
N LEU A 633 -21.85 3.64 17.33
CA LEU A 633 -21.43 4.62 16.33
C LEU A 633 -21.36 6.03 16.95
N PRO A 634 -20.46 6.91 16.47
CA PRO A 634 -20.36 8.27 16.97
C PRO A 634 -21.44 9.20 16.40
N ASP A 635 -22.09 9.95 17.28
CA ASP A 635 -22.82 11.17 16.93
C ASP A 635 -21.87 12.37 16.94
N ALA A 636 -22.06 13.24 15.97
CA ALA A 636 -21.33 14.50 15.84
C ALA A 636 -22.27 15.56 15.24
N PRO A 637 -22.25 16.80 15.75
CA PRO A 637 -22.98 17.90 15.15
C PRO A 637 -22.36 18.29 13.81
N GLY A 638 -23.18 18.73 12.87
CA GLY A 638 -22.74 19.19 11.56
C GLY A 638 -23.47 18.50 10.41
N ASP A 639 -23.17 18.97 9.20
CA ASP A 639 -23.74 18.48 7.96
C ASP A 639 -22.68 17.77 7.13
N VAL A 640 -23.07 16.72 6.40
CA VAL A 640 -22.22 16.04 5.42
C VAL A 640 -22.60 16.38 3.99
N SER A 641 -21.60 16.37 3.12
CA SER A 641 -21.69 16.81 1.73
C SER A 641 -21.19 15.78 0.71
N TRP A 642 -21.27 14.49 1.06
CA TRP A 642 -20.72 13.41 0.23
C TRP A 642 -21.40 13.27 -1.13
N LEU A 643 -20.57 13.10 -2.16
CA LEU A 643 -20.99 12.87 -3.52
C LEU A 643 -20.74 11.41 -3.93
N PRO A 644 -21.75 10.69 -4.46
CA PRO A 644 -21.53 9.40 -5.09
C PRO A 644 -20.53 9.48 -6.25
N ALA A 645 -19.47 8.67 -6.23
CA ALA A 645 -18.34 8.77 -7.17
C ALA A 645 -18.78 8.75 -8.65
N TYR A 646 -19.72 7.86 -8.97
CA TYR A 646 -20.22 7.71 -10.33
C TYR A 646 -21.00 8.93 -10.84
N ARG A 647 -21.72 9.65 -9.96
CA ARG A 647 -22.45 10.88 -10.33
C ARG A 647 -21.49 12.07 -10.42
N ALA A 648 -20.55 12.18 -9.49
CA ALA A 648 -19.54 13.23 -9.51
C ALA A 648 -18.65 13.15 -10.76
N SER A 649 -18.18 11.96 -11.14
CA SER A 649 -17.41 11.76 -12.37
C SER A 649 -18.20 12.14 -13.63
N LYS A 650 -19.52 11.86 -13.67
CA LYS A 650 -20.38 12.32 -14.77
C LYS A 650 -20.40 13.85 -14.87
N ALA A 651 -20.71 14.52 -13.75
CA ALA A 651 -20.75 15.99 -13.70
C ALA A 651 -19.39 16.59 -14.10
N LEU A 652 -18.28 16.02 -13.64
CA LEU A 652 -16.95 16.44 -14.06
C LEU A 652 -16.75 16.36 -15.57
N THR A 653 -17.17 15.26 -16.21
CA THR A 653 -17.04 15.14 -17.67
C THR A 653 -17.88 16.18 -18.41
N GLU A 654 -19.02 16.58 -17.88
CA GLU A 654 -19.87 17.65 -18.44
C GLU A 654 -19.26 19.04 -18.24
N MET A 655 -18.58 19.26 -17.10
CA MET A 655 -17.88 20.50 -16.77
C MET A 655 -16.73 20.84 -17.72
N ARG A 656 -16.24 19.91 -18.56
CA ARG A 656 -15.17 20.16 -19.55
C ARG A 656 -15.49 21.31 -20.52
N ASN A 657 -16.78 21.60 -20.72
CA ASN A 657 -17.28 22.66 -21.58
C ASN A 657 -17.72 23.91 -20.80
N SER A 658 -17.45 23.98 -19.50
CA SER A 658 -17.85 25.11 -18.65
C SER A 658 -17.31 26.45 -19.17
N PRO A 659 -18.08 27.55 -19.13
CA PRO A 659 -17.54 28.88 -19.38
C PRO A 659 -16.73 29.45 -18.19
N TYR A 660 -16.81 28.82 -17.02
CA TYR A 660 -16.13 29.23 -15.80
C TYR A 660 -14.79 28.50 -15.62
N SER A 661 -13.81 29.20 -15.06
CA SER A 661 -12.44 28.70 -14.85
C SER A 661 -12.25 27.97 -13.52
N ILE A 662 -13.10 28.20 -12.53
CA ILE A 662 -13.06 27.54 -11.22
C ILE A 662 -14.48 27.08 -10.88
N LEU A 663 -14.61 25.84 -10.41
CA LEU A 663 -15.87 25.20 -10.07
C LEU A 663 -15.70 24.37 -8.79
N HIS A 664 -16.74 24.28 -7.96
CA HIS A 664 -16.82 23.36 -6.84
C HIS A 664 -17.71 22.19 -7.24
N LEU A 665 -17.15 20.99 -7.22
CA LEU A 665 -17.91 19.76 -7.39
C LEU A 665 -18.15 19.17 -5.99
N VAL A 666 -19.18 19.69 -5.33
CA VAL A 666 -19.63 19.31 -3.99
C VAL A 666 -21.13 18.96 -4.02
N HIS A 667 -21.62 18.13 -3.10
CA HIS A 667 -23.06 17.77 -3.10
C HIS A 667 -23.87 19.04 -2.83
N PRO A 668 -24.90 19.42 -3.63
CA PRO A 668 -25.56 20.72 -3.51
C PRO A 668 -26.55 20.83 -2.33
N ASN A 669 -26.97 19.69 -1.75
CA ASN A 669 -27.88 19.64 -0.61
C ASN A 669 -27.24 18.87 0.55
N PRO A 670 -26.64 19.52 1.56
CA PRO A 670 -26.06 18.79 2.69
C PRO A 670 -27.17 18.13 3.50
N VAL A 671 -26.83 17.10 4.26
CA VAL A 671 -27.75 16.52 5.25
C VAL A 671 -27.06 16.45 6.62
N PRO A 672 -27.80 16.56 7.73
CA PRO A 672 -27.22 16.37 9.06
C PRO A 672 -26.54 15.00 9.17
N TRP A 673 -25.35 14.93 9.77
CA TRP A 673 -24.62 13.67 10.02
C TRP A 673 -25.50 12.60 10.67
N SER A 674 -26.28 13.03 11.67
CA SER A 674 -27.23 12.17 12.38
C SER A 674 -28.28 11.53 11.48
N SER A 675 -28.62 12.13 10.33
CA SER A 675 -29.56 11.53 9.37
C SER A 675 -28.96 10.32 8.68
N ILE A 676 -27.63 10.26 8.51
CA ILE A 676 -26.94 9.12 7.91
C ILE A 676 -26.60 8.08 8.99
N ILE A 677 -25.94 8.51 10.06
CA ILE A 677 -25.44 7.56 11.07
C ILE A 677 -26.56 6.85 11.82
N LYS A 678 -27.70 7.49 12.09
CA LYS A 678 -28.82 6.80 12.74
C LYS A 678 -29.39 5.67 11.89
N MET A 679 -29.52 5.88 10.58
CA MET A 679 -29.98 4.81 9.68
C MET A 679 -28.99 3.64 9.66
N ILE A 680 -27.68 3.92 9.61
CA ILE A 680 -26.64 2.88 9.65
C ILE A 680 -26.65 2.16 11.00
N ALA A 681 -26.82 2.90 12.10
CA ALA A 681 -26.89 2.35 13.44
C ALA A 681 -28.10 1.40 13.62
N GLU A 682 -29.25 1.78 13.07
CA GLU A 682 -30.45 0.94 13.00
C GLU A 682 -30.18 -0.35 12.20
N ASP A 683 -29.59 -0.24 11.02
CA ASP A 683 -29.25 -1.39 10.16
C ASP A 683 -28.23 -2.34 10.83
N LEU A 684 -27.25 -1.80 11.56
CA LEU A 684 -26.24 -2.57 12.29
C LEU A 684 -26.71 -3.01 13.69
N SER A 685 -27.89 -2.56 14.15
CA SER A 685 -28.43 -2.81 15.49
C SER A 685 -27.49 -2.38 16.63
N VAL A 686 -26.85 -1.21 16.48
CA VAL A 686 -25.96 -0.60 17.50
C VAL A 686 -26.46 0.79 17.91
N PRO A 687 -26.22 1.24 19.16
CA PRO A 687 -26.55 2.60 19.58
C PRO A 687 -25.63 3.65 18.93
N VAL A 688 -26.15 4.88 18.85
CA VAL A 688 -25.33 6.07 18.56
C VAL A 688 -24.98 6.74 19.90
N VAL A 689 -23.70 7.05 20.10
CA VAL A 689 -23.14 7.65 21.32
C VAL A 689 -22.37 8.93 20.98
N PRO A 690 -22.15 9.88 21.92
CA PRO A 690 -21.32 11.06 21.66
C PRO A 690 -19.92 10.69 21.12
N TYR A 691 -19.38 11.52 20.21
CA TYR A 691 -18.06 11.26 19.59
C TYR A 691 -16.94 10.92 20.59
N GLU A 692 -16.84 11.67 21.69
CA GLU A 692 -15.81 11.45 22.72
C GLU A 692 -15.96 10.10 23.44
N GLU A 693 -17.19 9.63 23.62
CA GLU A 693 -17.48 8.32 24.19
C GLU A 693 -17.06 7.22 23.22
N TRP A 694 -17.40 7.35 21.94
CA TRP A 694 -16.96 6.43 20.89
C TRP A 694 -15.43 6.41 20.76
N LEU A 695 -14.77 7.56 20.75
CA LEU A 695 -13.31 7.66 20.67
C LEU A 695 -12.64 7.05 21.90
N SER A 696 -13.23 7.21 23.08
CA SER A 696 -12.76 6.56 24.31
C SER A 696 -12.94 5.05 24.23
N ALA A 697 -14.08 4.56 23.73
CA ALA A 697 -14.30 3.14 23.50
C ALA A 697 -13.28 2.56 22.50
N LEU A 698 -12.98 3.29 21.42
CA LEU A 698 -11.96 2.93 20.45
C LEU A 698 -10.56 2.87 21.11
N LYS A 699 -10.16 3.89 21.88
CA LYS A 699 -8.87 3.89 22.60
C LYS A 699 -8.78 2.78 23.63
N ASN A 700 -9.83 2.54 24.40
CA ASN A 700 -9.86 1.52 25.45
C ASN A 700 -9.95 0.10 24.88
N SER A 701 -10.37 -0.04 23.62
CA SER A 701 -10.30 -1.33 22.93
C SER A 701 -8.87 -1.75 22.56
N LEU A 702 -7.91 -0.82 22.66
CA LEU A 702 -6.48 -1.09 22.53
C LEU A 702 -5.95 -1.67 23.86
N GLN A 703 -5.78 -2.99 23.94
CA GLN A 703 -5.16 -3.65 25.11
C GLN A 703 -3.68 -3.96 24.85
N GLU A 704 -2.83 -3.74 25.86
CA GLU A 704 -1.39 -4.06 25.78
C GLU A 704 -1.19 -5.56 25.46
N GLY A 705 -0.65 -5.86 24.27
CA GLY A 705 -0.14 -7.19 23.90
C GLY A 705 -0.96 -8.02 22.90
N LEU A 706 -1.98 -7.47 22.23
CA LEU A 706 -2.86 -8.22 21.31
C LEU A 706 -3.36 -7.33 20.15
N GLU A 707 -2.76 -7.37 18.95
CA GLU A 707 -2.95 -6.24 18.00
C GLU A 707 -3.37 -6.55 16.54
N VAL A 708 -3.51 -7.79 16.05
CA VAL A 708 -3.87 -8.02 14.62
C VAL A 708 -5.36 -8.33 14.39
N GLU A 709 -5.95 -9.25 15.14
CA GLU A 709 -7.38 -9.62 15.05
C GLU A 709 -8.29 -8.44 15.37
N GLN A 710 -8.00 -7.74 16.46
CA GLN A 710 -8.76 -6.56 16.87
C GLN A 710 -8.67 -5.46 15.80
N MET A 711 -7.56 -5.28 15.08
CA MET A 711 -7.50 -4.30 13.98
C MET A 711 -8.18 -4.75 12.68
N GLN A 712 -8.60 -6.01 12.55
CA GLN A 712 -9.45 -6.47 11.45
C GLN A 712 -10.94 -6.33 11.78
N GLU A 713 -11.33 -6.64 13.01
CA GLU A 713 -12.70 -6.50 13.52
C GLU A 713 -13.03 -5.04 13.88
N ASN A 714 -12.04 -4.28 14.33
CA ASN A 714 -12.07 -2.85 14.64
C ASN A 714 -11.06 -2.07 13.76
N PRO A 715 -11.30 -1.99 12.43
CA PRO A 715 -10.37 -1.34 11.50
C PRO A 715 -10.17 0.16 11.75
N ALA A 716 -11.02 0.81 12.54
CA ALA A 716 -10.85 2.20 12.96
C ALA A 716 -9.58 2.40 13.80
N LEU A 717 -9.06 1.35 14.45
CA LEU A 717 -7.79 1.40 15.18
C LEU A 717 -6.60 1.79 14.28
N ARG A 718 -6.64 1.44 12.99
CA ARG A 718 -5.59 1.82 12.01
C ARG A 718 -5.52 3.33 11.78
N LEU A 719 -6.61 4.03 12.10
CA LEU A 719 -6.77 5.47 11.95
C LEU A 719 -7.01 6.12 13.32
N LEU A 720 -6.61 5.47 14.43
CA LEU A 720 -6.81 5.97 15.79
C LEU A 720 -6.24 7.38 15.97
N ASP A 721 -5.02 7.61 15.47
CA ASP A 721 -4.38 8.92 15.51
C ASP A 721 -5.18 9.96 14.71
N PHE A 722 -5.68 9.58 13.52
CA PHE A 722 -6.54 10.45 12.73
C PHE A 722 -7.81 10.84 13.52
N TYR A 723 -8.55 9.87 14.06
CA TYR A 723 -9.75 10.14 14.86
C TYR A 723 -9.44 10.97 16.12
N GLY A 724 -8.27 10.73 16.74
CA GLY A 724 -7.80 11.51 17.88
C GLY A 724 -7.49 12.97 17.55
N THR A 725 -7.21 13.30 16.28
CA THR A 725 -6.94 14.68 15.82
C THR A 725 -8.18 15.41 15.30
N VAL A 726 -9.32 14.71 15.14
CA VAL A 726 -10.55 15.33 14.67
C VAL A 726 -11.08 16.28 15.72
N VAL A 727 -11.35 17.52 15.31
CA VAL A 727 -12.01 18.52 16.14
C VAL A 727 -13.48 18.55 15.75
N ILE A 728 -14.34 18.15 16.68
CA ILE A 728 -15.79 18.22 16.51
C ILE A 728 -16.24 19.67 16.63
N ASP A 729 -16.90 20.16 15.59
CA ASP A 729 -17.33 21.54 15.45
C ASP A 729 -18.61 21.57 14.63
N GLU A 730 -19.65 22.26 15.09
CA GLU A 730 -20.94 22.36 14.39
C GLU A 730 -20.81 23.06 13.03
N ASP A 731 -19.75 23.87 12.86
CA ASP A 731 -19.44 24.61 11.65
C ASP A 731 -18.55 23.83 10.66
N LYS A 732 -18.20 22.57 10.96
CA LYS A 732 -17.40 21.70 10.08
C LYS A 732 -18.18 20.45 9.66
N GLU A 733 -17.79 19.88 8.52
CA GLU A 733 -18.27 18.56 8.14
C GLU A 733 -17.75 17.53 9.16
N PRO A 734 -18.62 16.71 9.78
CA PRO A 734 -18.19 15.76 10.80
C PRO A 734 -17.16 14.78 10.29
N LEU A 735 -16.05 14.64 11.04
CA LEU A 735 -14.91 13.78 10.68
C LEU A 735 -14.23 14.14 9.34
N GLY A 736 -14.60 15.29 8.75
CA GLY A 736 -14.09 15.82 7.49
C GLY A 736 -13.28 17.10 7.68
N SER A 737 -12.80 17.68 6.58
CA SER A 737 -11.90 18.83 6.61
C SER A 737 -12.59 20.20 6.52
N LEU A 738 -13.74 20.35 5.82
CA LEU A 738 -14.47 21.63 5.73
C LEU A 738 -15.87 21.51 5.08
N ASP A 739 -16.89 22.26 5.54
CA ASP A 739 -18.14 22.51 4.78
C ASP A 739 -18.05 23.85 4.01
N CYS A 740 -18.19 23.79 2.69
CA CYS A 740 -17.97 24.93 1.81
C CYS A 740 -19.19 25.83 1.60
N ARG A 741 -20.32 25.55 2.26
CA ARG A 741 -21.59 26.21 1.95
C ARG A 741 -22.20 27.04 3.08
N ARG A 742 -21.66 27.03 4.30
CA ARG A 742 -22.33 27.68 5.44
C ARG A 742 -21.69 28.98 5.93
N LYS A 743 -22.58 29.93 6.22
CA LYS A 743 -22.32 31.21 6.88
C LYS A 743 -21.95 30.95 8.34
N ARG A 744 -20.84 31.53 8.84
CA ARG A 744 -20.60 31.66 10.29
C ARG A 744 -21.87 32.16 10.97
N ARG A 745 -22.53 31.32 11.77
CA ARG A 745 -23.68 31.71 12.60
C ARG A 745 -23.14 32.54 13.77
N TRP A 746 -22.96 33.84 13.57
CA TRP A 746 -22.81 34.74 14.71
C TRP A 746 -24.19 34.91 15.37
N LYS A 747 -24.25 34.55 16.64
CA LYS A 747 -25.32 34.95 17.55
C LYS A 747 -25.55 36.44 17.40
N LEU A 748 -26.76 36.82 17.00
CA LEU A 748 -27.31 38.14 17.27
C LEU A 748 -27.22 38.38 18.78
N HIS A 749 -26.23 39.15 19.22
CA HIS A 749 -26.40 39.92 20.44
C HIS A 749 -27.54 40.89 20.18
N ARG A 750 -28.64 40.68 20.90
CA ARG A 750 -29.70 41.68 21.05
C ARG A 750 -29.04 42.99 21.49
N LEU A 751 -29.26 44.05 20.71
CA LEU A 751 -29.50 45.38 21.24
C LEU A 751 -31.01 45.58 21.30
#